data_AF-A0A0V0XL10-F1
#
_entry.id   AF-A0A0V0XL10-F1
#
_cell.length_a   1.000
_cell.length_b   1.000
_cell.length_c   1.000
_cell.angle_alpha   90.00
_cell.angle_beta   90.00
_cell.angle_gamma   90.00
#
_symmetry.space_group_name_H-M   'P 1'
#
loop_
_entity.id
_entity.type
_entity.pdbx_description
1 polymer ?
#
loop_
_entity_poly.entity_id
_entity_poly.type
_entity_poly.pdbx_seq_one_letter_code
_entity_poly.pdbx_strand_id
1 'polypeptide(L)'
;LLSFSKDDQYRHECNQRQLLLFGSNSDQYSRKHILKKLTKELNKLWSKKTSAELTTTGLIRVRKIIDSESLCSLSRKIQNLVFYDQFAVMDCCCDAGIAQFNSFINGQSNCLPTLENFDFLLGLLEESSNFISLVEFMEAVICLLPKLEAQIVERNFQSANSLTLQYAVCMVGYMRKHHCYFIQLESVMCNIWRSLLLYVKSKTVVNSFSAERCVWVYLHDLYQCCSYIRSLHADLYLNSRDCIQRCLCVETKPSSCNDLRSLLADVSQEIMLDVLFQESDLVIEPNLIQRLVENANLCYAFAIVAVKTMCGLSDDTERLFNLVLFCADVTALCPNLNADWLAVFKILCCPFNSNQDQTSCDSLLNIDVSDHQCYQPLTVLTITLISRMCIRLEDFILHVAMPSLLPLWKHAGSAKVEKGPEASAKLTLHLLGKILLFFDYQGPKNALPAKTKGELSLICSSVDGMVPDAILTLLIAILMLDDSKVQELKSKENFDTKRSAKQFVEEDTNTAGNSDIGSTAIQLLELICRQEWTKRKFLHSTDLFDPKRLLNPLVNQTQAQRLLRMITRSDSEILLKKFDSCTTKKELISKVLDSLTIMNLWVSQMDLQLLLKQVANSQSESLHLVDTIAKSCMEVFQPQATFSFGEPSDDKDENAYLNALSFDEIAPCWLVAPLISRLPSFVQGRVLKAAVSILENCQARRDRNLFAQSSSLLAHQPFLSLVLICLRGQDDQREGLLSSLLKQIQEFVMRVKEVD
;
A
#
# COMPACT_ATOMS: atom_id res chain seq x y z
N LEU A 1 -18.18 20.19 -5.38
CA LEU A 1 -17.88 21.57 -5.81
C LEU A 1 -16.96 21.66 -7.03
N LEU A 2 -16.71 20.57 -7.78
CA LEU A 2 -16.03 20.63 -9.08
C LEU A 2 -16.74 19.67 -10.03
N SER A 3 -17.81 20.13 -10.65
CA SER A 3 -18.30 19.56 -11.91
C SER A 3 -17.80 20.52 -12.99
N PHE A 4 -16.70 20.20 -13.64
CA PHE A 4 -16.26 20.97 -14.81
C PHE A 4 -17.14 20.54 -15.98
N SER A 5 -18.28 21.21 -16.17
CA SER A 5 -18.94 21.16 -17.47
C SER A 5 -17.94 21.71 -18.50
N LYS A 6 -17.70 20.94 -19.57
CA LYS A 6 -16.88 21.36 -20.71
C LYS A 6 -17.65 22.41 -21.54
N ASP A 7 -18.01 23.52 -20.92
CA ASP A 7 -18.65 24.66 -21.58
C ASP A 7 -17.61 25.46 -22.39
N ASP A 8 -18.08 26.24 -23.38
CA ASP A 8 -17.24 27.18 -24.15
C ASP A 8 -16.44 28.14 -23.24
N GLN A 9 -16.93 28.36 -22.01
CA GLN A 9 -16.26 29.07 -20.94
C GLN A 9 -14.91 28.43 -20.54
N TYR A 10 -14.86 27.10 -20.38
CA TYR A 10 -13.62 26.38 -20.04
C TYR A 10 -12.60 26.53 -21.17
N ARG A 11 -13.02 26.34 -22.43
CA ARG A 11 -12.14 26.53 -23.61
C ARG A 11 -11.64 27.96 -23.75
N HIS A 12 -12.45 28.94 -23.35
CA HIS A 12 -12.07 30.34 -23.32
C HIS A 12 -11.02 30.61 -22.23
N GLU A 13 -11.21 30.10 -21.01
CA GLU A 13 -10.22 30.17 -19.92
C GLU A 13 -8.91 29.46 -20.30
N CYS A 14 -9.00 28.30 -20.96
CA CYS A 14 -7.87 27.58 -21.51
C CYS A 14 -7.03 28.45 -22.44
N ASN A 15 -7.69 29.12 -23.38
CA ASN A 15 -7.05 30.01 -24.34
C ASN A 15 -6.45 31.25 -23.65
N GLN A 16 -7.15 31.85 -22.69
CA GLN A 16 -6.64 32.98 -21.91
C GLN A 16 -5.39 32.61 -21.11
N ARG A 17 -5.39 31.44 -20.46
CA ARG A 17 -4.24 30.94 -19.70
C ARG A 17 -3.02 30.70 -20.59
N GLN A 18 -3.22 30.13 -21.78
CA GLN A 18 -2.13 29.97 -22.76
C GLN A 18 -1.61 31.31 -23.27
N LEU A 19 -2.49 32.30 -23.45
CA LEU A 19 -2.13 33.64 -23.90
C LEU A 19 -1.36 34.41 -22.82
N LEU A 20 -1.72 34.23 -21.55
CA LEU A 20 -0.99 34.77 -20.39
C LEU A 20 0.39 34.15 -20.20
N LEU A 21 0.52 32.83 -20.35
CA LEU A 21 1.78 32.12 -20.09
C LEU A 21 2.81 32.28 -21.21
N PHE A 22 2.36 32.41 -22.46
CA PHE A 22 3.26 32.33 -23.63
C PHE A 22 3.17 33.54 -24.58
N GLY A 23 2.26 34.49 -24.31
CA GLY A 23 1.97 35.59 -25.22
C GLY A 23 1.40 35.11 -26.56
N SER A 24 1.31 36.02 -27.52
CA SER A 24 0.91 35.77 -28.90
C SER A 24 2.12 35.57 -29.82
N ASN A 25 3.02 34.66 -29.45
CA ASN A 25 4.30 34.43 -30.13
C ASN A 25 4.37 33.07 -30.86
N SER A 26 5.42 32.84 -31.67
CA SER A 26 5.68 31.59 -32.39
C SER A 26 5.67 30.34 -31.49
N ASP A 27 6.05 30.50 -30.22
CA ASP A 27 6.10 29.42 -29.23
C ASP A 27 4.71 28.90 -28.83
N GLN A 28 3.69 29.75 -28.91
CA GLN A 28 2.30 29.34 -28.70
C GLN A 28 1.84 28.39 -29.83
N TYR A 29 2.23 28.67 -31.07
CA TYR A 29 1.91 27.84 -32.23
C TYR A 29 2.65 26.50 -32.21
N SER A 30 3.93 26.50 -31.85
CA SER A 30 4.73 25.27 -31.73
C SER A 30 4.16 24.35 -30.64
N ARG A 31 3.78 24.90 -29.48
CA ARG A 31 3.14 24.14 -28.39
C ARG A 31 1.78 23.58 -28.80
N LYS A 32 0.90 24.39 -29.42
CA LYS A 32 -0.38 23.89 -29.96
C LYS A 32 -0.19 22.78 -30.99
N HIS A 33 0.86 22.85 -31.82
CA HIS A 33 1.18 21.78 -32.77
C HIS A 33 1.62 20.50 -32.07
N ILE A 34 2.46 20.59 -31.03
CA ILE A 34 2.87 19.45 -30.20
C ILE A 34 1.65 18.79 -29.55
N LEU A 35 0.75 19.57 -28.93
CA LEU A 35 -0.47 19.05 -28.29
C LEU A 35 -1.37 18.34 -29.30
N LYS A 36 -1.59 18.93 -30.49
CA LYS A 36 -2.35 18.29 -31.57
C LYS A 36 -1.70 16.99 -32.06
N LYS A 37 -0.37 16.95 -32.17
CA LYS A 37 0.37 15.75 -32.58
C LYS A 37 0.21 14.64 -31.55
N LEU A 38 0.41 14.94 -30.27
CA LEU A 38 0.27 13.96 -29.18
C LEU A 38 -1.17 13.49 -29.02
N THR A 39 -2.15 14.38 -29.15
CA THR A 39 -3.58 14.01 -29.14
C THR A 39 -3.91 13.03 -30.27
N LYS A 40 -3.41 13.28 -31.49
CA LYS A 40 -3.58 12.36 -32.63
C LYS A 40 -2.87 11.03 -32.42
N GLU A 41 -1.70 11.04 -31.79
CA GLU A 41 -0.93 9.83 -31.48
C GLU A 41 -1.66 8.98 -30.43
N LEU A 42 -2.16 9.60 -29.37
CA LEU A 42 -2.95 8.95 -28.31
C LEU A 42 -4.30 8.43 -28.83
N ASN A 43 -4.99 9.19 -29.68
CA ASN A 43 -6.25 8.74 -30.31
C ASN A 43 -6.08 7.55 -31.27
N LYS A 44 -4.85 7.11 -31.57
CA LYS A 44 -4.64 5.84 -32.29
C LYS A 44 -5.10 4.65 -31.47
N LEU A 45 -5.19 4.74 -30.14
CA LEU A 45 -5.74 3.69 -29.27
C LEU A 45 -7.14 3.24 -29.76
N TRP A 46 -7.96 4.20 -30.19
CA TRP A 46 -9.36 4.02 -30.64
C TRP A 46 -9.51 3.79 -32.15
N SER A 47 -8.40 3.58 -32.87
CA SER A 47 -8.48 3.38 -34.31
C SER A 47 -9.12 2.03 -34.64
N LYS A 48 -9.85 1.92 -35.77
CA LYS A 48 -10.43 0.65 -36.24
C LYS A 48 -9.39 -0.48 -36.39
N LYS A 49 -8.11 -0.17 -36.58
CA LYS A 49 -7.04 -1.17 -36.73
C LYS A 49 -6.57 -1.75 -35.40
N THR A 50 -6.61 -0.95 -34.34
CA THR A 50 -6.11 -1.30 -32.99
C THR A 50 -7.22 -1.68 -32.03
N SER A 51 -8.47 -1.57 -32.47
CA SER A 51 -9.67 -1.95 -31.73
C SER A 51 -10.03 -3.41 -31.97
N ALA A 52 -10.74 -4.01 -31.02
CA ALA A 52 -11.33 -5.32 -31.11
C ALA A 52 -12.54 -5.29 -32.05
N GLU A 53 -12.39 -5.91 -33.23
CA GLU A 53 -13.49 -6.12 -34.18
C GLU A 53 -14.28 -7.38 -33.78
N LEU A 54 -15.54 -7.20 -33.41
CA LEU A 54 -16.44 -8.28 -33.03
C LEU A 54 -17.07 -8.90 -34.27
N THR A 55 -16.93 -10.22 -34.42
CA THR A 55 -17.55 -10.99 -35.51
C THR A 55 -18.59 -11.96 -34.95
N THR A 56 -19.61 -12.25 -35.77
CA THR A 56 -20.64 -13.25 -35.46
C THR A 56 -20.09 -14.67 -35.36
N THR A 57 -18.85 -14.90 -35.80
CA THR A 57 -18.13 -16.18 -35.67
C THR A 57 -17.49 -16.37 -34.28
N GLY A 58 -17.71 -15.46 -33.33
CA GLY A 58 -17.15 -15.54 -31.97
C GLY A 58 -15.66 -15.20 -31.85
N LEU A 59 -14.99 -14.83 -32.95
CA LEU A 59 -13.56 -14.49 -32.91
C LEU A 59 -13.37 -12.99 -32.81
N ILE A 60 -12.73 -12.53 -31.74
CA ILE A 60 -12.30 -11.13 -31.62
C ILE A 60 -11.07 -10.93 -32.51
N ARG A 61 -11.17 -10.07 -33.52
CA ARG A 61 -10.04 -9.77 -34.42
C ARG A 61 -9.44 -8.41 -34.09
N VAL A 62 -8.12 -8.40 -33.86
CA VAL A 62 -7.33 -7.18 -33.71
C VAL A 62 -6.34 -7.13 -34.87
N ARG A 63 -6.43 -6.10 -35.73
CA ARG A 63 -5.62 -6.02 -36.96
C ARG A 63 -4.20 -5.54 -36.69
N LYS A 64 -4.01 -4.75 -35.64
CA LYS A 64 -2.71 -4.22 -35.22
C LYS A 64 -2.67 -4.10 -33.70
N ILE A 65 -1.75 -4.81 -33.08
CA ILE A 65 -1.41 -4.64 -31.67
C ILE A 65 -0.40 -3.50 -31.57
N ILE A 66 -0.56 -2.62 -30.58
CA ILE A 66 0.41 -1.57 -30.27
C ILE A 66 1.44 -2.18 -29.33
N ASP A 67 2.70 -2.12 -29.72
CA ASP A 67 3.83 -2.61 -28.95
C ASP A 67 4.00 -1.84 -27.62
N SER A 68 4.43 -2.54 -26.57
CA SER A 68 4.59 -1.94 -25.24
C SER A 68 5.63 -0.81 -25.23
N GLU A 69 6.69 -0.91 -26.04
CA GLU A 69 7.71 0.13 -26.14
C GLU A 69 7.15 1.44 -26.70
N SER A 70 6.28 1.38 -27.71
CA SER A 70 5.63 2.58 -28.25
C SER A 70 4.63 3.20 -27.27
N LEU A 71 3.90 2.40 -26.49
CA LEU A 71 3.03 2.89 -25.41
C LEU A 71 3.85 3.57 -24.29
N CYS A 72 4.97 2.97 -23.87
CA CYS A 72 5.90 3.56 -22.90
C CYS A 72 6.50 4.88 -23.41
N SER A 73 6.89 4.93 -24.69
CA SER A 73 7.38 6.14 -25.34
C SER A 73 6.31 7.24 -25.36
N LEU A 74 5.06 6.88 -25.67
CA LEU A 74 3.94 7.82 -25.67
C LEU A 74 3.65 8.36 -24.26
N SER A 75 3.63 7.49 -23.24
CA SER A 75 3.47 7.89 -21.84
C SER A 75 4.54 8.90 -21.42
N ARG A 76 5.83 8.61 -21.69
CA ARG A 76 6.95 9.53 -21.39
C ARG A 76 6.80 10.89 -22.08
N LYS A 77 6.41 10.90 -23.37
CA LYS A 77 6.18 12.17 -24.10
C LYS A 77 5.08 13.01 -23.47
N ILE A 78 4.02 12.37 -22.99
CA ILE A 78 2.89 13.06 -22.32
C ILE A 78 3.31 13.51 -20.93
N GLN A 79 3.99 12.69 -20.13
CA GLN A 79 4.51 13.04 -18.80
C GLN A 79 5.50 14.22 -18.83
N ASN A 80 6.18 14.45 -19.95
CA ASN A 80 7.05 15.63 -20.14
C ASN A 80 6.28 16.95 -20.39
N LEU A 81 4.96 16.90 -20.59
CA LEU A 81 4.12 18.10 -20.68
C LEU A 81 3.83 18.66 -19.28
N VAL A 82 3.41 19.92 -19.20
CA VAL A 82 2.87 20.50 -17.96
C VAL A 82 1.53 19.83 -17.64
N PHE A 83 1.21 19.61 -16.36
CA PHE A 83 -0.04 18.96 -15.90
C PHE A 83 -1.29 19.40 -16.66
N TYR A 84 -1.45 20.72 -16.85
CA TYR A 84 -2.56 21.29 -17.59
C TYR A 84 -2.66 20.77 -19.05
N ASP A 85 -1.53 20.71 -19.76
CA ASP A 85 -1.45 20.23 -21.13
C ASP A 85 -1.62 18.70 -21.20
N GLN A 86 -1.14 17.97 -20.18
CA GLN A 86 -1.40 16.53 -20.04
C GLN A 86 -2.91 16.28 -20.00
N PHE A 87 -3.62 17.00 -19.12
CA PHE A 87 -5.06 16.82 -18.89
C PHE A 87 -5.84 17.11 -20.18
N ALA A 88 -5.53 18.21 -20.87
CA ALA A 88 -6.18 18.56 -22.13
C ALA A 88 -6.04 17.48 -23.22
N VAL A 89 -4.84 16.88 -23.36
CA VAL A 89 -4.59 15.80 -24.34
C VAL A 89 -5.37 14.53 -23.96
N MET A 90 -5.37 14.16 -22.68
CA MET A 90 -6.05 12.96 -22.20
C MET A 90 -7.57 13.10 -22.22
N ASP A 91 -8.11 14.27 -21.90
CA ASP A 91 -9.56 14.54 -21.94
C ASP A 91 -10.12 14.41 -23.36
N CYS A 92 -9.38 14.93 -24.36
CA CYS A 92 -9.74 14.74 -25.77
C CYS A 92 -9.75 13.25 -26.16
N CYS A 93 -8.88 12.44 -25.54
CA CYS A 93 -8.83 11.02 -25.77
C CYS A 93 -9.97 10.27 -25.07
N CYS A 94 -10.34 10.70 -23.86
CA CYS A 94 -11.52 10.19 -23.14
C CYS A 94 -12.80 10.42 -23.96
N ASP A 95 -12.99 11.64 -24.49
CA ASP A 95 -14.15 11.98 -25.32
C ASP A 95 -14.21 11.11 -26.59
N ALA A 96 -13.06 10.89 -27.24
CA ALA A 96 -12.96 10.01 -28.40
C ALA A 96 -13.27 8.54 -28.07
N GLY A 97 -12.83 8.06 -26.90
CA GLY A 97 -13.15 6.72 -26.41
C GLY A 97 -14.65 6.54 -26.15
N ILE A 98 -15.28 7.49 -25.45
CA ILE A 98 -16.74 7.51 -25.22
C ILE A 98 -17.51 7.53 -26.55
N ALA A 99 -17.04 8.32 -27.54
CA ALA A 99 -17.65 8.35 -28.87
C ALA A 99 -17.55 6.99 -29.59
N GLN A 100 -16.46 6.25 -29.40
CA GLN A 100 -16.32 4.90 -29.97
C GLN A 100 -17.32 3.91 -29.37
N PHE A 101 -17.49 3.89 -28.04
CA PHE A 101 -18.50 3.05 -27.39
C PHE A 101 -19.91 3.38 -27.89
N ASN A 102 -20.25 4.67 -27.98
CA ASN A 102 -21.54 5.10 -28.52
C ASN A 102 -21.72 4.73 -30.00
N SER A 103 -20.67 4.81 -30.82
CA SER A 103 -20.71 4.37 -32.22
C SER A 103 -21.05 2.87 -32.34
N PHE A 104 -20.52 2.04 -31.43
CA PHE A 104 -20.89 0.63 -31.35
C PHE A 104 -22.36 0.44 -30.94
N ILE A 105 -22.79 1.11 -29.86
CA ILE A 105 -24.18 1.04 -29.36
C ILE A 105 -25.17 1.43 -30.46
N ASN A 106 -24.87 2.48 -31.21
CA ASN A 106 -25.72 3.00 -32.29
C ASN A 106 -25.64 2.19 -33.60
N GLY A 107 -24.83 1.13 -33.66
CA GLY A 107 -24.73 0.27 -34.85
C GLY A 107 -23.88 0.82 -36.00
N GLN A 108 -23.13 1.89 -35.75
CA GLN A 108 -22.24 2.52 -36.74
C GLN A 108 -20.88 1.79 -36.84
N SER A 109 -20.56 0.96 -35.86
CA SER A 109 -19.28 0.28 -35.69
C SER A 109 -19.49 -1.09 -35.03
N ASN A 110 -18.68 -2.08 -35.43
CA ASN A 110 -18.54 -3.36 -34.71
C ASN A 110 -17.22 -3.43 -33.93
N CYS A 111 -16.53 -2.30 -33.79
CA CYS A 111 -15.25 -2.20 -33.11
C CYS A 111 -15.44 -1.62 -31.71
N LEU A 112 -14.92 -2.31 -30.70
CA LEU A 112 -14.74 -1.82 -29.33
C LEU A 112 -13.25 -1.64 -29.04
N PRO A 113 -12.85 -0.77 -28.09
CA PRO A 113 -11.47 -0.69 -27.62
C PRO A 113 -10.90 -2.07 -27.22
N THR A 114 -9.60 -2.35 -27.39
CA THR A 114 -9.04 -3.54 -26.72
C THR A 114 -8.92 -3.28 -25.21
N LEU A 115 -8.96 -4.33 -24.40
CA LEU A 115 -8.77 -4.21 -22.96
C LEU A 115 -7.43 -3.56 -22.60
N GLU A 116 -6.35 -3.91 -23.32
CA GLU A 116 -5.01 -3.32 -23.14
C GLU A 116 -4.99 -1.81 -23.42
N ASN A 117 -5.61 -1.35 -24.51
CA ASN A 117 -5.65 0.07 -24.85
C ASN A 117 -6.51 0.87 -23.86
N PHE A 118 -7.61 0.26 -23.40
CA PHE A 118 -8.49 0.83 -22.39
C PHE A 118 -7.78 1.00 -21.05
N ASP A 119 -7.14 -0.07 -20.55
CA ASP A 119 -6.35 -0.06 -19.32
C ASP A 119 -5.15 0.90 -19.40
N PHE A 120 -4.49 0.99 -20.56
CA PHE A 120 -3.42 1.96 -20.77
C PHE A 120 -3.87 3.42 -20.56
N LEU A 121 -5.05 3.80 -21.08
CA LEU A 121 -5.57 5.15 -20.86
C LEU A 121 -5.85 5.41 -19.37
N LEU A 122 -6.49 4.47 -18.68
CA LEU A 122 -6.76 4.59 -17.23
C LEU A 122 -5.45 4.72 -16.44
N GLY A 123 -4.45 3.90 -16.78
CA GLY A 123 -3.13 3.94 -16.18
C GLY A 123 -2.41 5.27 -16.40
N LEU A 124 -2.56 5.87 -17.59
CA LEU A 124 -1.98 7.17 -17.92
C LEU A 124 -2.67 8.33 -17.16
N LEU A 125 -4.00 8.29 -17.03
CA LEU A 125 -4.77 9.24 -16.22
C LEU A 125 -4.38 9.15 -14.73
N GLU A 126 -4.16 7.94 -14.23
CA GLU A 126 -3.66 7.73 -12.86
C GLU A 126 -2.23 8.26 -12.68
N GLU A 127 -1.30 7.94 -13.59
CA GLU A 127 0.11 8.36 -13.52
C GLU A 127 0.29 9.88 -13.60
N SER A 128 -0.61 10.56 -14.33
CA SER A 128 -0.64 12.02 -14.41
C SER A 128 -1.37 12.69 -13.24
N SER A 129 -1.88 11.92 -12.27
CA SER A 129 -2.71 12.39 -11.15
C SER A 129 -4.00 13.10 -11.58
N ASN A 130 -4.54 12.75 -12.76
CA ASN A 130 -5.81 13.29 -13.26
C ASN A 130 -7.01 12.47 -12.76
N PHE A 131 -7.21 12.43 -11.44
CA PHE A 131 -8.23 11.60 -10.79
C PHE A 131 -9.68 11.98 -11.17
N ILE A 132 -9.92 13.24 -11.53
CA ILE A 132 -11.25 13.74 -11.92
C ILE A 132 -11.62 13.17 -13.30
N SER A 133 -10.77 13.37 -14.32
CA SER A 133 -11.05 12.80 -15.64
C SER A 133 -11.05 11.27 -15.62
N LEU A 134 -10.24 10.65 -14.76
CA LEU A 134 -10.26 9.21 -14.53
C LEU A 134 -11.64 8.74 -14.08
N VAL A 135 -12.21 9.33 -13.03
CA VAL A 135 -13.50 8.90 -12.49
C VAL A 135 -14.67 9.26 -13.39
N GLU A 136 -14.65 10.43 -14.05
CA GLU A 136 -15.70 10.82 -15.01
C GLU A 136 -15.71 9.93 -16.25
N PHE A 137 -14.53 9.55 -16.76
CA PHE A 137 -14.44 8.60 -17.88
C PHE A 137 -14.94 7.21 -17.48
N MET A 138 -14.56 6.72 -16.28
CA MET A 138 -15.08 5.44 -15.77
C MET A 138 -16.60 5.49 -15.57
N GLU A 139 -17.15 6.55 -14.99
CA GLU A 139 -18.60 6.75 -14.85
C GLU A 139 -19.29 6.67 -16.22
N ALA A 140 -18.80 7.42 -17.20
CA ALA A 140 -19.37 7.45 -18.55
C ALA A 140 -19.39 6.06 -19.19
N VAL A 141 -18.28 5.32 -19.12
CA VAL A 141 -18.20 3.96 -19.70
C VAL A 141 -19.07 2.96 -18.94
N ILE A 142 -19.06 3.01 -17.60
CA ILE A 142 -19.92 2.16 -16.75
C ILE A 142 -21.40 2.37 -17.07
N CYS A 143 -21.85 3.61 -17.25
CA CYS A 143 -23.22 3.93 -17.63
C CYS A 143 -23.61 3.39 -19.03
N LEU A 144 -22.62 3.12 -19.89
CA LEU A 144 -22.82 2.53 -21.22
C LEU A 144 -22.82 1.00 -21.21
N LEU A 145 -22.25 0.34 -20.19
CA LEU A 145 -22.12 -1.12 -20.12
C LEU A 145 -23.45 -1.87 -20.31
N PRO A 146 -24.58 -1.52 -19.65
CA PRO A 146 -25.84 -2.22 -19.88
C PRO A 146 -26.34 -2.12 -21.33
N LYS A 147 -26.09 -0.99 -21.99
CA LYS A 147 -26.46 -0.76 -23.40
C LYS A 147 -25.56 -1.54 -24.36
N LEU A 148 -24.26 -1.63 -24.04
CA LEU A 148 -23.30 -2.44 -24.80
C LEU A 148 -23.68 -3.91 -24.78
N GLU A 149 -24.02 -4.45 -23.61
CA GLU A 149 -24.49 -5.83 -23.46
C GLU A 149 -25.75 -6.10 -24.26
N ALA A 150 -26.75 -5.22 -24.19
CA ALA A 150 -27.98 -5.38 -24.96
C ALA A 150 -27.69 -5.49 -26.46
N GLN A 151 -26.78 -4.64 -26.99
CA GLN A 151 -26.38 -4.68 -28.39
C GLN A 151 -25.52 -5.90 -28.76
N ILE A 152 -24.69 -6.39 -27.83
CA ILE A 152 -23.90 -7.62 -28.01
C ILE A 152 -24.82 -8.84 -28.15
N VAL A 153 -25.83 -8.92 -27.29
CA VAL A 153 -26.84 -9.98 -27.32
C VAL A 153 -27.71 -9.88 -28.58
N GLU A 154 -28.21 -8.69 -28.90
CA GLU A 154 -29.05 -8.46 -30.09
C GLU A 154 -28.32 -8.84 -31.40
N ARG A 155 -27.01 -8.59 -31.47
CA ARG A 155 -26.18 -8.90 -32.64
C ARG A 155 -25.50 -10.28 -32.59
N ASN A 156 -25.80 -11.10 -31.57
CA ASN A 156 -25.27 -12.45 -31.38
C ASN A 156 -23.73 -12.55 -31.36
N PHE A 157 -23.05 -11.63 -30.69
CA PHE A 157 -21.60 -11.72 -30.49
C PHE A 157 -21.25 -12.61 -29.29
N GLN A 158 -21.08 -13.92 -29.51
CA GLN A 158 -20.91 -14.94 -28.46
C GLN A 158 -19.76 -14.65 -27.45
N SER A 159 -18.62 -14.13 -27.92
CA SER A 159 -17.43 -13.90 -27.08
C SER A 159 -17.34 -12.49 -26.48
N ALA A 160 -18.22 -11.58 -26.89
CA ALA A 160 -18.16 -10.19 -26.46
C ALA A 160 -18.63 -9.99 -25.01
N ASN A 161 -19.42 -10.93 -24.47
CA ASN A 161 -19.88 -10.93 -23.08
C ASN A 161 -18.73 -10.95 -22.05
N SER A 162 -17.60 -11.56 -22.41
CA SER A 162 -16.42 -11.60 -21.53
C SER A 162 -15.66 -10.27 -21.54
N LEU A 163 -15.64 -9.56 -22.69
CA LEU A 163 -14.90 -8.31 -22.86
C LEU A 163 -15.50 -7.16 -22.04
N THR A 164 -16.83 -7.00 -22.06
CA THR A 164 -17.54 -5.99 -21.27
C THR A 164 -17.33 -6.19 -19.77
N LEU A 165 -17.33 -7.44 -19.32
CA LEU A 165 -17.06 -7.79 -17.93
C LEU A 165 -15.61 -7.47 -17.55
N GLN A 166 -14.65 -7.73 -18.45
CA GLN A 166 -13.25 -7.35 -18.25
C GLN A 166 -13.09 -5.83 -18.11
N TYR A 167 -13.81 -5.00 -18.88
CA TYR A 167 -13.80 -3.55 -18.64
C TYR A 167 -14.36 -3.19 -17.26
N ALA A 168 -15.48 -3.81 -16.86
CA ALA A 168 -16.11 -3.57 -15.57
C ALA A 168 -15.14 -3.87 -14.43
N VAL A 169 -14.49 -5.05 -14.46
CA VAL A 169 -13.49 -5.45 -13.47
C VAL A 169 -12.27 -4.52 -13.47
N CYS A 170 -11.77 -4.15 -14.65
CA CYS A 170 -10.65 -3.23 -14.78
C CYS A 170 -10.94 -1.88 -14.10
N MET A 171 -12.10 -1.27 -14.40
CA MET A 171 -12.54 -0.03 -13.77
C MET A 171 -12.77 -0.20 -12.26
N VAL A 172 -13.39 -1.30 -11.84
CA VAL A 172 -13.58 -1.62 -10.41
C VAL A 172 -12.25 -1.68 -9.68
N GLY A 173 -11.20 -2.23 -10.30
CA GLY A 173 -9.84 -2.21 -9.77
C GLY A 173 -9.36 -0.80 -9.43
N TYR A 174 -9.32 0.10 -10.42
CA TYR A 174 -8.88 1.49 -10.21
C TYR A 174 -9.73 2.20 -9.16
N MET A 175 -11.04 1.97 -9.18
CA MET A 175 -11.95 2.58 -8.21
C MET A 175 -11.74 2.06 -6.79
N ARG A 176 -11.47 0.76 -6.60
CA ARG A 176 -11.15 0.20 -5.27
C ARG A 176 -9.83 0.71 -4.74
N LYS A 177 -8.80 0.80 -5.59
CA LYS A 177 -7.49 1.36 -5.21
C LYS A 177 -7.60 2.81 -4.71
N HIS A 178 -8.43 3.62 -5.36
CA HIS A 178 -8.61 5.04 -5.03
C HIS A 178 -9.91 5.32 -4.24
N HIS A 179 -10.49 4.29 -3.61
CA HIS A 179 -11.81 4.35 -3.00
C HIS A 179 -11.97 5.53 -2.04
N CYS A 180 -10.98 5.76 -1.17
CA CYS A 180 -10.99 6.83 -0.16
C CYS A 180 -11.15 8.26 -0.75
N TYR A 181 -10.66 8.49 -1.97
CA TYR A 181 -10.81 9.78 -2.66
C TYR A 181 -12.17 9.88 -3.35
N PHE A 182 -12.57 8.80 -4.01
CA PHE A 182 -13.74 8.76 -4.89
C PHE A 182 -15.08 8.77 -4.14
N ILE A 183 -15.16 8.23 -2.92
CA ILE A 183 -16.39 8.25 -2.12
C ILE A 183 -16.92 9.65 -1.80
N GLN A 184 -16.08 10.68 -1.90
CA GLN A 184 -16.47 12.09 -1.71
C GLN A 184 -17.25 12.67 -2.90
N LEU A 185 -17.26 12.00 -4.05
CA LEU A 185 -17.95 12.41 -5.27
C LEU A 185 -19.34 11.77 -5.35
N GLU A 186 -20.27 12.24 -4.50
CA GLU A 186 -21.57 11.59 -4.25
C GLU A 186 -22.37 11.29 -5.53
N SER A 187 -22.54 12.27 -6.41
CA SER A 187 -23.34 12.11 -7.64
C SER A 187 -22.74 11.08 -8.59
N VAL A 188 -21.43 11.13 -8.79
CA VAL A 188 -20.66 10.23 -9.67
C VAL A 188 -20.73 8.80 -9.14
N MET A 189 -20.49 8.62 -7.83
CA MET A 189 -20.53 7.31 -7.18
C MET A 189 -21.95 6.71 -7.18
N CYS A 190 -23.00 7.52 -7.00
CA CYS A 190 -24.38 7.07 -7.15
C CYS A 190 -24.67 6.51 -8.55
N ASN A 191 -24.23 7.22 -9.60
CA ASN A 191 -24.44 6.80 -10.99
C ASN A 191 -23.66 5.52 -11.31
N ILE A 192 -22.41 5.43 -10.86
CA ILE A 192 -21.58 4.23 -10.98
C ILE A 192 -22.27 3.05 -10.28
N TRP A 193 -22.70 3.22 -9.03
CA TRP A 193 -23.33 2.16 -8.25
C TRP A 193 -24.61 1.65 -8.91
N ARG A 194 -25.50 2.55 -9.35
CA ARG A 194 -26.74 2.17 -10.06
C ARG A 194 -26.46 1.43 -11.36
N SER A 195 -25.52 1.93 -12.15
CA SER A 195 -25.20 1.37 -13.46
C SER A 195 -24.52 0.01 -13.37
N LEU A 196 -23.61 -0.17 -12.40
CA LEU A 196 -23.02 -1.49 -12.10
C LEU A 196 -24.08 -2.47 -11.59
N LEU A 197 -24.99 -2.06 -10.71
CA LEU A 197 -26.06 -2.92 -10.22
C LEU A 197 -27.00 -3.38 -11.36
N LEU A 198 -27.30 -2.50 -12.32
CA LEU A 198 -28.07 -2.84 -13.51
C LEU A 198 -27.30 -3.75 -14.49
N TYR A 199 -25.97 -3.64 -14.53
CA TYR A 199 -25.11 -4.39 -15.44
C TYR A 199 -24.95 -5.85 -15.02
N VAL A 200 -24.81 -6.15 -13.72
CA VAL A 200 -24.46 -7.49 -13.25
C VAL A 200 -25.57 -8.51 -13.55
N LYS A 201 -25.23 -9.56 -14.32
CA LYS A 201 -26.18 -10.51 -14.91
C LYS A 201 -26.69 -11.57 -13.94
N SER A 202 -25.82 -12.06 -13.05
CA SER A 202 -26.06 -13.21 -12.17
C SER A 202 -27.22 -13.06 -11.19
N LYS A 203 -27.80 -11.86 -11.05
CA LYS A 203 -28.86 -11.44 -10.09
C LYS A 203 -28.54 -11.69 -8.61
N THR A 204 -27.59 -12.58 -8.31
CA THR A 204 -27.11 -13.01 -7.01
C THR A 204 -25.62 -13.35 -7.11
N VAL A 205 -24.91 -13.26 -5.99
CA VAL A 205 -23.45 -13.47 -5.95
C VAL A 205 -23.06 -14.95 -6.04
N VAL A 206 -23.95 -15.85 -5.62
CA VAL A 206 -23.69 -17.30 -5.56
C VAL A 206 -23.57 -17.92 -6.96
N ASN A 207 -24.24 -17.35 -7.96
CA ASN A 207 -24.21 -17.85 -9.34
C ASN A 207 -23.30 -16.99 -10.24
N SER A 208 -22.35 -16.27 -9.66
CA SER A 208 -21.50 -15.32 -10.37
C SER A 208 -20.09 -15.87 -10.52
N PHE A 209 -19.52 -15.72 -11.72
CA PHE A 209 -18.11 -16.03 -11.98
C PHE A 209 -17.19 -15.09 -11.20
N SER A 210 -15.91 -15.45 -11.13
CA SER A 210 -14.93 -14.76 -10.26
C SER A 210 -14.79 -13.27 -10.60
N ALA A 211 -14.86 -12.94 -11.89
CA ALA A 211 -14.85 -11.56 -12.37
C ALA A 211 -16.10 -10.76 -11.95
N GLU A 212 -17.30 -11.35 -12.04
CA GLU A 212 -18.53 -10.69 -11.58
C GLU A 212 -18.54 -10.50 -10.05
N ARG A 213 -17.97 -11.45 -9.29
CA ARG A 213 -17.82 -11.31 -7.83
C ARG A 213 -17.05 -10.06 -7.43
N CYS A 214 -15.99 -9.69 -8.16
CA CYS A 214 -15.25 -8.44 -7.91
C CYS A 214 -16.16 -7.21 -7.99
N VAL A 215 -17.09 -7.20 -8.96
CA VAL A 215 -18.08 -6.12 -9.12
C VAL A 215 -19.07 -6.11 -7.96
N TRP A 216 -19.58 -7.29 -7.56
CA TRP A 216 -20.47 -7.43 -6.41
C TRP A 216 -19.86 -6.94 -5.11
N VAL A 217 -18.59 -7.28 -4.85
CA VAL A 217 -17.85 -6.82 -3.67
C VAL A 217 -17.73 -5.30 -3.68
N TYR A 218 -17.40 -4.69 -4.82
CA TYR A 218 -17.30 -3.24 -4.88
C TYR A 218 -18.64 -2.53 -4.68
N LEU A 219 -19.73 -3.09 -5.22
CA LEU A 219 -21.08 -2.60 -4.92
C LEU A 219 -21.41 -2.66 -3.42
N HIS A 220 -20.91 -3.69 -2.73
CA HIS A 220 -21.06 -3.84 -1.28
C HIS A 220 -20.22 -2.82 -0.51
N ASP A 221 -18.95 -2.66 -0.87
CA ASP A 221 -18.03 -1.68 -0.29
C ASP A 221 -18.63 -0.26 -0.37
N LEU A 222 -19.13 0.13 -1.56
CA LEU A 222 -19.82 1.41 -1.77
C LEU A 222 -21.07 1.55 -0.90
N TYR A 223 -21.91 0.52 -0.79
CA TYR A 223 -23.11 0.56 0.05
C TYR A 223 -22.77 0.68 1.56
N GLN A 224 -21.67 0.05 1.99
CA GLN A 224 -21.22 0.07 3.38
C GLN A 224 -20.54 1.40 3.75
N CYS A 225 -19.75 1.98 2.85
CA CYS A 225 -19.03 3.23 3.10
C CYS A 225 -19.86 4.49 2.82
N CYS A 226 -20.76 4.47 1.85
CA CYS A 226 -21.51 5.65 1.41
C CYS A 226 -22.92 5.69 2.01
N SER A 227 -23.13 6.55 3.01
CA SER A 227 -24.44 6.77 3.64
C SER A 227 -25.51 7.24 2.65
N TYR A 228 -25.12 8.07 1.67
CA TYR A 228 -26.01 8.59 0.63
C TYR A 228 -26.56 7.48 -0.28
N ILE A 229 -25.75 6.49 -0.67
CA ILE A 229 -26.20 5.32 -1.45
C ILE A 229 -27.21 4.51 -0.63
N ARG A 230 -26.89 4.25 0.64
CA ARG A 230 -27.77 3.48 1.53
C ARG A 230 -29.13 4.14 1.71
N SER A 231 -29.17 5.46 1.86
CA SER A 231 -30.41 6.20 2.04
C SER A 231 -31.34 6.14 0.82
N LEU A 232 -30.78 6.09 -0.39
CA LEU A 232 -31.54 6.13 -1.65
C LEU A 232 -31.93 4.74 -2.17
N HIS A 233 -31.19 3.70 -1.80
CA HIS A 233 -31.27 2.38 -2.45
C HIS A 233 -31.31 1.19 -1.48
N ALA A 234 -31.66 1.41 -0.21
CA ALA A 234 -31.75 0.35 0.80
C ALA A 234 -32.55 -0.87 0.29
N ASP A 235 -33.78 -0.65 -0.17
CA ASP A 235 -34.71 -1.73 -0.53
C ASP A 235 -34.24 -2.58 -1.73
N LEU A 236 -33.50 -1.97 -2.66
CA LEU A 236 -33.02 -2.64 -3.88
C LEU A 236 -31.87 -3.62 -3.62
N TYR A 237 -31.18 -3.50 -2.48
CA TYR A 237 -29.91 -4.20 -2.25
C TYR A 237 -29.92 -5.15 -1.03
N LEU A 238 -30.98 -5.14 -0.21
CA LEU A 238 -31.06 -5.94 1.03
C LEU A 238 -30.79 -7.44 0.80
N ASN A 239 -31.43 -8.07 -0.20
CA ASN A 239 -31.27 -9.51 -0.46
C ASN A 239 -29.83 -9.85 -0.90
N SER A 240 -29.21 -9.01 -1.72
CA SER A 240 -27.84 -9.21 -2.18
C SER A 240 -26.82 -8.96 -1.08
N ARG A 241 -27.08 -8.00 -0.19
CA ARG A 241 -26.23 -7.66 0.96
C ARG A 241 -25.99 -8.86 1.86
N ASP A 242 -27.06 -9.50 2.34
CA ASP A 242 -26.93 -10.61 3.28
C ASP A 242 -26.23 -11.82 2.65
N CYS A 243 -26.42 -12.00 1.34
CA CYS A 243 -25.75 -13.04 0.57
C CYS A 243 -24.24 -12.77 0.46
N ILE A 244 -23.83 -11.54 0.13
CA ILE A 244 -22.41 -11.16 0.04
C ILE A 244 -21.73 -11.32 1.39
N GLN A 245 -22.37 -10.81 2.45
CA GLN A 245 -21.79 -10.87 3.78
C GLN A 245 -21.56 -12.31 4.24
N ARG A 246 -22.47 -13.24 3.91
CA ARG A 246 -22.33 -14.68 4.21
C ARG A 246 -21.31 -15.40 3.34
N CYS A 247 -21.20 -15.07 2.07
CA CYS A 247 -20.39 -15.83 1.12
C CYS A 247 -18.95 -15.31 0.93
N LEU A 248 -18.71 -14.01 1.13
CA LEU A 248 -17.43 -13.37 0.79
C LEU A 248 -16.75 -12.65 1.97
N CYS A 249 -17.51 -12.28 3.02
CA CYS A 249 -17.00 -11.48 4.14
C CYS A 249 -16.79 -12.28 5.44
N VAL A 250 -17.13 -13.57 5.48
CA VAL A 250 -16.90 -14.44 6.65
C VAL A 250 -15.48 -14.98 6.62
N GLU A 251 -14.88 -15.17 7.79
CA GLU A 251 -13.58 -15.85 7.93
C GLU A 251 -13.73 -17.31 7.49
N THR A 252 -12.89 -17.74 6.54
CA THR A 252 -12.83 -19.14 6.11
C THR A 252 -11.67 -19.84 6.81
N LYS A 253 -11.96 -20.94 7.50
CA LYS A 253 -10.93 -21.79 8.11
C LYS A 253 -10.50 -22.87 7.12
N PRO A 254 -9.23 -23.31 7.14
CA PRO A 254 -8.77 -24.40 6.30
C PRO A 254 -9.54 -25.68 6.62
N SER A 255 -9.92 -26.44 5.60
CA SER A 255 -10.59 -27.73 5.78
C SER A 255 -9.65 -28.76 6.43
N SER A 256 -10.24 -29.70 7.17
CA SER A 256 -9.54 -30.87 7.71
C SER A 256 -9.96 -32.11 6.92
N CYS A 257 -9.01 -32.79 6.29
CA CYS A 257 -9.30 -34.07 5.64
C CYS A 257 -9.52 -35.14 6.72
N ASN A 258 -10.76 -35.60 6.89
CA ASN A 258 -11.12 -36.55 7.93
C ASN A 258 -11.00 -38.03 7.47
N ASP A 259 -11.05 -38.31 6.16
CA ASP A 259 -10.96 -39.67 5.60
C ASP A 259 -9.98 -39.74 4.42
N LEU A 260 -8.70 -39.83 4.75
CA LEU A 260 -7.59 -39.90 3.81
C LEU A 260 -7.66 -41.10 2.86
N ARG A 261 -8.28 -42.21 3.26
CA ARG A 261 -8.38 -43.41 2.41
C ARG A 261 -9.39 -43.20 1.29
N SER A 262 -10.54 -42.59 1.61
CA SER A 262 -11.52 -42.18 0.58
C SER A 262 -10.94 -41.12 -0.35
N LEU A 263 -10.22 -40.14 0.20
CA LEU A 263 -9.53 -39.13 -0.58
C LEU A 263 -8.48 -39.76 -1.50
N LEU A 264 -7.66 -40.70 -1.02
CA LEU A 264 -6.70 -41.40 -1.85
C LEU A 264 -7.37 -42.18 -2.98
N ALA A 265 -8.57 -42.75 -2.77
CA ALA A 265 -9.31 -43.43 -3.82
C ALA A 265 -9.90 -42.45 -4.85
N ASP A 266 -10.45 -41.32 -4.39
CA ASP A 266 -11.01 -40.26 -5.25
C ASP A 266 -9.90 -39.54 -6.04
N VAL A 267 -8.76 -39.29 -5.39
CA VAL A 267 -7.54 -38.81 -6.05
C VAL A 267 -7.05 -39.89 -7.01
N SER A 268 -6.88 -41.15 -6.62
CA SER A 268 -6.41 -42.24 -7.51
C SER A 268 -7.33 -42.51 -8.71
N GLN A 269 -8.59 -42.06 -8.68
CA GLN A 269 -9.41 -41.87 -9.88
C GLN A 269 -9.01 -40.59 -10.64
N GLU A 270 -7.69 -40.33 -10.74
CA GLU A 270 -7.07 -39.10 -11.28
C GLU A 270 -7.55 -38.84 -12.72
N ILE A 271 -7.94 -39.89 -13.44
CA ILE A 271 -8.27 -39.88 -14.87
C ILE A 271 -9.25 -38.75 -15.26
N MET A 272 -10.29 -38.47 -14.47
CA MET A 272 -11.27 -37.46 -14.88
C MET A 272 -10.80 -36.02 -14.65
N LEU A 273 -10.12 -35.75 -13.54
CA LEU A 273 -9.60 -34.41 -13.23
C LEU A 273 -8.34 -34.12 -14.04
N ASP A 274 -7.47 -35.11 -14.23
CA ASP A 274 -6.28 -35.00 -15.07
C ASP A 274 -6.65 -34.70 -16.52
N VAL A 275 -7.66 -35.40 -17.08
CA VAL A 275 -8.15 -35.11 -18.43
C VAL A 275 -8.67 -33.68 -18.52
N LEU A 276 -9.48 -33.23 -17.54
CA LEU A 276 -9.99 -31.86 -17.50
C LEU A 276 -8.86 -30.82 -17.52
N PHE A 277 -7.83 -30.98 -16.69
CA PHE A 277 -6.72 -30.01 -16.65
C PHE A 277 -5.73 -30.17 -17.82
N GLN A 278 -5.78 -31.29 -18.56
CA GLN A 278 -5.01 -31.52 -19.77
C GLN A 278 -5.67 -30.93 -21.04
N GLU A 279 -6.96 -30.61 -21.01
CA GLU A 279 -7.65 -29.96 -22.13
C GLU A 279 -7.10 -28.54 -22.41
N SER A 280 -7.05 -28.17 -23.70
CA SER A 280 -6.63 -26.84 -24.13
C SER A 280 -7.75 -25.80 -23.99
N ASP A 281 -9.00 -26.21 -24.22
CA ASP A 281 -10.19 -25.36 -24.14
C ASP A 281 -10.99 -25.72 -22.89
N LEU A 282 -10.62 -25.09 -21.77
CA LEU A 282 -11.27 -25.33 -20.49
C LEU A 282 -12.71 -24.78 -20.48
N VAL A 283 -13.70 -25.66 -20.29
CA VAL A 283 -15.12 -25.28 -20.18
C VAL A 283 -15.67 -25.74 -18.83
N ILE A 284 -16.36 -24.83 -18.15
CA ILE A 284 -16.99 -25.15 -16.86
C ILE A 284 -18.33 -25.83 -17.13
N GLU A 285 -18.35 -27.16 -17.00
CA GLU A 285 -19.58 -27.94 -17.09
C GLU A 285 -20.41 -27.83 -15.79
N PRO A 286 -21.73 -27.65 -15.87
CA PRO A 286 -22.58 -27.55 -14.69
C PRO A 286 -22.57 -28.83 -13.84
N ASN A 287 -22.38 -29.99 -14.47
CA ASN A 287 -22.26 -31.29 -13.80
C ASN A 287 -21.01 -31.38 -12.91
N LEU A 288 -19.90 -30.75 -13.31
CA LEU A 288 -18.69 -30.67 -12.49
C LEU A 288 -18.98 -29.89 -11.21
N ILE A 289 -19.62 -28.73 -11.33
CA ILE A 289 -19.98 -27.89 -10.18
C ILE A 289 -20.91 -28.63 -9.22
N GLN A 290 -21.94 -29.30 -9.74
CA GLN A 290 -22.86 -30.08 -8.91
C GLN A 290 -22.11 -31.15 -8.10
N ARG A 291 -21.21 -31.90 -8.73
CA ARG A 291 -20.42 -32.94 -8.05
C ARG A 291 -19.49 -32.39 -6.98
N LEU A 292 -18.86 -31.23 -7.25
CA LEU A 292 -18.01 -30.56 -6.26
C LEU A 292 -18.84 -30.10 -5.06
N VAL A 293 -20.02 -29.51 -5.29
CA VAL A 293 -20.89 -29.08 -4.18
C VAL A 293 -21.37 -30.26 -3.33
N GLU A 294 -21.63 -31.42 -3.94
CA GLU A 294 -22.12 -32.63 -3.27
C GLU A 294 -21.02 -33.42 -2.54
N ASN A 295 -19.76 -33.32 -2.96
CA ASN A 295 -18.65 -34.13 -2.43
C ASN A 295 -17.45 -33.27 -1.99
N ALA A 296 -17.29 -33.11 -0.67
CA ALA A 296 -16.18 -32.37 -0.06
C ALA A 296 -14.79 -32.98 -0.36
N ASN A 297 -14.68 -34.30 -0.44
CA ASN A 297 -13.41 -34.95 -0.80
C ASN A 297 -13.01 -34.63 -2.25
N LEU A 298 -13.99 -34.54 -3.15
CA LEU A 298 -13.75 -34.16 -4.54
C LEU A 298 -13.30 -32.70 -4.65
N CYS A 299 -13.81 -31.78 -3.82
CA CYS A 299 -13.30 -30.41 -3.74
C CYS A 299 -11.83 -30.37 -3.34
N TYR A 300 -11.48 -31.13 -2.31
CA TYR A 300 -10.09 -31.22 -1.86
C TYR A 300 -9.17 -31.86 -2.92
N ALA A 301 -9.62 -32.94 -3.56
CA ALA A 301 -8.90 -33.58 -4.67
C ALA A 301 -8.74 -32.63 -5.87
N PHE A 302 -9.76 -31.87 -6.22
CA PHE A 302 -9.71 -30.84 -7.27
C PHE A 302 -8.59 -29.82 -7.00
N ALA A 303 -8.50 -29.30 -5.76
CA ALA A 303 -7.46 -28.35 -5.38
C ALA A 303 -6.05 -28.96 -5.46
N ILE A 304 -5.86 -30.20 -5.00
CA ILE A 304 -4.58 -30.92 -5.08
C ILE A 304 -4.15 -31.13 -6.53
N VAL A 305 -5.03 -31.68 -7.37
CA VAL A 305 -4.71 -31.98 -8.78
C VAL A 305 -4.42 -30.69 -9.53
N ALA A 306 -5.21 -29.64 -9.32
CA ALA A 306 -4.97 -28.33 -9.92
C ALA A 306 -3.57 -27.79 -9.61
N VAL A 307 -3.16 -27.81 -8.34
CA VAL A 307 -1.83 -27.34 -7.93
C VAL A 307 -0.72 -28.21 -8.54
N LYS A 308 -0.87 -29.53 -8.54
CA LYS A 308 0.09 -30.48 -9.16
C LYS A 308 0.26 -30.19 -10.65
N THR A 309 -0.84 -30.00 -11.38
CA THR A 309 -0.79 -29.67 -12.82
C THR A 309 -0.14 -28.31 -13.06
N MET A 310 -0.51 -27.29 -12.28
CA MET A 310 0.05 -25.93 -12.42
C MET A 310 1.56 -25.89 -12.16
N CYS A 311 2.03 -26.59 -11.13
CA CYS A 311 3.46 -26.66 -10.81
C CYS A 311 4.28 -27.36 -11.91
N GLY A 312 3.66 -28.19 -12.75
CA GLY A 312 4.29 -28.77 -13.94
C GLY A 312 4.30 -27.88 -15.20
N LEU A 313 3.70 -26.69 -15.15
CA LEU A 313 3.54 -25.78 -16.30
C LEU A 313 4.45 -24.54 -16.24
N SER A 314 5.61 -24.62 -15.60
CA SER A 314 6.51 -23.45 -15.40
C SER A 314 6.85 -22.70 -16.70
N ASP A 315 6.91 -23.41 -17.83
CA ASP A 315 7.35 -22.86 -19.11
C ASP A 315 6.20 -22.34 -20.00
N ASP A 316 4.95 -22.73 -19.72
CA ASP A 316 3.76 -22.36 -20.50
C ASP A 316 2.87 -21.37 -19.74
N THR A 317 3.28 -20.10 -19.77
CA THR A 317 2.62 -19.01 -19.04
C THR A 317 1.17 -18.81 -19.47
N GLU A 318 0.84 -18.90 -20.76
CA GLU A 318 -0.52 -18.66 -21.26
C GLU A 318 -1.48 -19.73 -20.76
N ARG A 319 -1.07 -21.00 -20.82
CA ARG A 319 -1.85 -22.11 -20.28
C ARG A 319 -2.00 -22.01 -18.77
N LEU A 320 -0.93 -21.68 -18.04
CA LEU A 320 -0.98 -21.44 -16.60
C LEU A 320 -2.02 -20.39 -16.24
N PHE A 321 -2.06 -19.26 -16.96
CA PHE A 321 -3.07 -18.21 -16.74
C PHE A 321 -4.50 -18.70 -16.97
N ASN A 322 -4.74 -19.42 -18.06
CA ASN A 322 -6.08 -19.91 -18.37
C ASN A 322 -6.56 -20.93 -17.31
N LEU A 323 -5.66 -21.80 -16.84
CA LEU A 323 -5.94 -22.77 -15.78
C LEU A 323 -6.26 -22.09 -14.44
N VAL A 324 -5.49 -21.07 -14.08
CA VAL A 324 -5.69 -20.33 -12.82
C VAL A 324 -7.01 -19.55 -12.85
N LEU A 325 -7.36 -18.91 -13.97
CA LEU A 325 -8.66 -18.24 -14.15
C LEU A 325 -9.81 -19.24 -14.09
N PHE A 326 -9.66 -20.41 -14.72
CA PHE A 326 -10.63 -21.49 -14.62
C PHE A 326 -10.84 -21.94 -13.17
N CYS A 327 -9.77 -22.15 -12.40
CA CYS A 327 -9.87 -22.49 -10.98
C CYS A 327 -10.55 -21.39 -10.16
N ALA A 328 -10.26 -20.11 -10.44
CA ALA A 328 -10.95 -18.99 -9.78
C ALA A 328 -12.45 -18.98 -10.11
N ASP A 329 -12.83 -19.26 -11.36
CA ASP A 329 -14.23 -19.33 -11.78
C ASP A 329 -14.97 -20.55 -11.22
N VAL A 330 -14.33 -21.72 -11.13
CA VAL A 330 -14.90 -22.91 -10.46
C VAL A 330 -15.05 -22.67 -8.95
N THR A 331 -14.08 -22.00 -8.32
CA THR A 331 -14.17 -21.57 -6.92
C THR A 331 -15.28 -20.53 -6.73
N ALA A 332 -15.50 -19.71 -7.76
CA ALA A 332 -16.65 -18.82 -7.81
C ALA A 332 -17.99 -19.57 -7.96
N LEU A 333 -17.94 -20.72 -8.63
CA LEU A 333 -18.97 -21.76 -8.72
C LEU A 333 -19.33 -22.39 -7.37
N CYS A 334 -18.29 -22.73 -6.62
CA CYS A 334 -18.33 -23.62 -5.46
C CYS A 334 -17.50 -23.01 -4.30
N PRO A 335 -18.10 -22.19 -3.42
CA PRO A 335 -17.40 -21.54 -2.31
C PRO A 335 -16.77 -22.50 -1.29
N ASN A 336 -17.18 -23.77 -1.25
CA ASN A 336 -16.57 -24.79 -0.37
C ASN A 336 -15.06 -24.93 -0.65
N LEU A 337 -14.64 -24.72 -1.90
CA LEU A 337 -13.24 -24.74 -2.30
C LEU A 337 -12.37 -23.68 -1.60
N ASN A 338 -12.95 -22.59 -1.08
CA ASN A 338 -12.21 -21.55 -0.35
C ASN A 338 -11.41 -22.16 0.82
N ALA A 339 -12.03 -23.08 1.57
CA ALA A 339 -11.40 -23.76 2.70
C ALA A 339 -10.34 -24.79 2.25
N ASP A 340 -10.58 -25.47 1.12
CA ASP A 340 -9.68 -26.47 0.57
C ASP A 340 -8.41 -25.84 -0.02
N TRP A 341 -8.52 -24.70 -0.71
CA TRP A 341 -7.35 -23.95 -1.15
C TRP A 341 -6.47 -23.52 0.02
N LEU A 342 -7.07 -22.99 1.10
CA LEU A 342 -6.33 -22.63 2.32
C LEU A 342 -5.64 -23.84 2.95
N ALA A 343 -6.29 -25.00 2.95
CA ALA A 343 -5.71 -26.24 3.46
C ALA A 343 -4.53 -26.71 2.60
N VAL A 344 -4.64 -26.69 1.27
CA VAL A 344 -3.55 -27.05 0.34
C VAL A 344 -2.37 -26.09 0.49
N PHE A 345 -2.62 -24.78 0.55
CA PHE A 345 -1.53 -23.80 0.79
C PHE A 345 -0.88 -24.00 2.16
N LYS A 346 -1.67 -24.31 3.19
CA LYS A 346 -1.14 -24.61 4.53
C LYS A 346 -0.21 -25.82 4.51
N ILE A 347 -0.53 -26.86 3.75
CA ILE A 347 0.34 -28.04 3.60
C ILE A 347 1.67 -27.66 2.94
N LEU A 348 1.62 -26.94 1.81
CA LEU A 348 2.83 -26.50 1.11
C LEU A 348 3.73 -25.59 1.97
N CYS A 349 3.10 -24.72 2.77
CA CYS A 349 3.79 -23.72 3.58
C CYS A 349 4.18 -24.20 4.99
N CYS A 350 3.56 -25.27 5.52
CA CYS A 350 3.76 -25.75 6.89
C CYS A 350 3.94 -27.28 6.95
N PRO A 351 5.12 -27.84 6.63
CA PRO A 351 5.38 -29.26 6.84
C PRO A 351 5.44 -29.54 8.35
N PHE A 352 4.56 -30.43 8.84
CA PHE A 352 4.37 -30.67 10.27
C PHE A 352 5.37 -31.68 10.87
N ASN A 353 5.82 -31.44 12.10
CA ASN A 353 6.76 -32.28 12.86
C ASN A 353 6.10 -33.43 13.68
N SER A 354 4.90 -33.93 13.35
CA SER A 354 4.25 -35.00 14.13
C SER A 354 3.91 -36.25 13.33
N ASN A 355 4.38 -37.39 13.84
CA ASN A 355 4.77 -38.60 13.11
C ASN A 355 3.69 -39.59 12.62
N GLN A 356 2.36 -39.36 12.69
CA GLN A 356 1.44 -40.48 12.35
C GLN A 356 0.22 -40.18 11.46
N ASP A 357 -0.36 -38.98 11.42
CA ASP A 357 -1.62 -38.79 10.68
C ASP A 357 -1.48 -38.00 9.35
N GLN A 358 -0.30 -37.48 9.02
CA GLN A 358 -0.10 -36.53 7.90
C GLN A 358 0.95 -36.93 6.85
N THR A 359 1.75 -37.98 7.07
CA THR A 359 2.70 -38.48 6.05
C THR A 359 2.02 -38.87 4.74
N SER A 360 0.70 -39.06 4.74
CA SER A 360 -0.12 -39.33 3.56
C SER A 360 -0.50 -38.08 2.76
N CYS A 361 -0.67 -36.90 3.36
CA CYS A 361 -1.06 -35.69 2.63
C CYS A 361 0.11 -35.03 1.88
N ASP A 362 1.31 -35.00 2.46
CA ASP A 362 2.50 -34.52 1.76
C ASP A 362 2.85 -35.42 0.57
N SER A 363 2.63 -36.74 0.71
CA SER A 363 2.75 -37.69 -0.41
C SER A 363 1.68 -37.54 -1.50
N LEU A 364 0.58 -36.82 -1.24
CA LEU A 364 -0.48 -36.59 -2.23
C LEU A 364 -0.12 -35.45 -3.19
N LEU A 365 0.53 -34.39 -2.69
CA LEU A 365 0.94 -33.27 -3.53
C LEU A 365 2.17 -33.62 -4.37
N ASN A 366 3.13 -34.40 -3.84
CA ASN A 366 4.38 -34.75 -4.52
C ASN A 366 5.13 -33.54 -5.12
N ILE A 367 5.00 -32.37 -4.49
CA ILE A 367 5.69 -31.14 -4.90
C ILE A 367 6.83 -30.89 -3.93
N ASP A 368 8.05 -30.85 -4.46
CA ASP A 368 9.22 -30.46 -3.68
C ASP A 368 9.30 -28.93 -3.60
N VAL A 369 8.96 -28.36 -2.44
CA VAL A 369 9.01 -26.90 -2.20
C VAL A 369 10.45 -26.37 -2.15
N SER A 370 11.45 -27.26 -2.06
CA SER A 370 12.85 -26.86 -2.23
C SER A 370 13.20 -26.56 -3.70
N ASP A 371 12.43 -27.11 -4.65
CA ASP A 371 12.51 -26.73 -6.06
C ASP A 371 11.76 -25.42 -6.29
N HIS A 372 12.49 -24.40 -6.71
CA HIS A 372 11.96 -23.07 -6.88
C HIS A 372 11.06 -22.96 -8.13
N GLN A 373 11.04 -23.95 -9.03
CA GLN A 373 10.15 -23.98 -10.19
C GLN A 373 8.66 -23.86 -9.81
N CYS A 374 8.26 -24.36 -8.64
CA CYS A 374 6.87 -24.27 -8.18
C CYS A 374 6.46 -22.86 -7.71
N TYR A 375 7.40 -21.94 -7.50
CA TYR A 375 7.12 -20.63 -6.87
C TYR A 375 6.28 -19.73 -7.77
N GLN A 376 6.58 -19.68 -9.07
CA GLN A 376 5.84 -18.85 -10.02
C GLN A 376 4.39 -19.33 -10.20
N PRO A 377 4.11 -20.62 -10.49
CA PRO A 377 2.74 -21.12 -10.54
C PRO A 377 1.93 -20.86 -9.27
N LEU A 378 2.53 -21.12 -8.08
CA LEU A 378 1.88 -20.87 -6.80
C LEU A 378 1.63 -19.38 -6.55
N THR A 379 2.54 -18.51 -6.97
CA THR A 379 2.38 -17.06 -6.88
C THR A 379 1.21 -16.60 -7.75
N VAL A 380 1.15 -17.02 -9.01
CA VAL A 380 0.06 -16.65 -9.94
C VAL A 380 -1.29 -17.14 -9.41
N LEU A 381 -1.36 -18.39 -8.92
CA LEU A 381 -2.57 -18.96 -8.33
C LEU A 381 -3.00 -18.17 -7.08
N THR A 382 -2.11 -18.00 -6.10
CA THR A 382 -2.42 -17.33 -4.82
C THR A 382 -2.89 -15.89 -5.05
N ILE A 383 -2.15 -15.14 -5.88
CA ILE A 383 -2.50 -13.76 -6.21
C ILE A 383 -3.83 -13.68 -6.95
N THR A 384 -4.09 -14.60 -7.88
CA THR A 384 -5.37 -14.59 -8.62
C THR A 384 -6.54 -14.93 -7.70
N LEU A 385 -6.43 -15.95 -6.85
CA LEU A 385 -7.49 -16.31 -5.90
C LEU A 385 -7.78 -15.18 -4.90
N ILE A 386 -6.75 -14.45 -4.45
CA ILE A 386 -6.93 -13.28 -3.58
C ILE A 386 -7.57 -12.12 -4.34
N SER A 387 -7.03 -11.76 -5.52
CA SER A 387 -7.54 -10.63 -6.32
C SER A 387 -8.98 -10.81 -6.79
N ARG A 388 -9.39 -12.06 -7.02
CA ARG A 388 -10.75 -12.46 -7.40
C ARG A 388 -11.67 -12.70 -6.21
N MET A 389 -11.24 -12.37 -4.98
CA MET A 389 -12.02 -12.55 -3.76
C MET A 389 -12.47 -14.00 -3.52
N CYS A 390 -11.72 -14.98 -4.03
CA CYS A 390 -11.94 -16.40 -3.74
C CYS A 390 -11.32 -16.76 -2.38
N ILE A 391 -10.22 -16.12 -2.01
CA ILE A 391 -9.59 -16.25 -0.70
C ILE A 391 -9.36 -14.84 -0.15
N ARG A 392 -9.66 -14.64 1.14
CA ARG A 392 -9.34 -13.39 1.81
C ARG A 392 -7.86 -13.35 2.19
N LEU A 393 -7.22 -12.20 1.99
CA LEU A 393 -5.82 -12.02 2.35
C LEU A 393 -5.60 -12.21 3.86
N GLU A 394 -6.54 -11.78 4.71
CA GLU A 394 -6.45 -12.00 6.15
C GLU A 394 -6.50 -13.49 6.52
N ASP A 395 -7.35 -14.27 5.85
CA ASP A 395 -7.49 -15.71 6.09
C ASP A 395 -6.22 -16.46 5.67
N PHE A 396 -5.63 -16.08 4.53
CA PHE A 396 -4.33 -16.61 4.09
C PHE A 396 -3.23 -16.29 5.10
N ILE A 397 -3.14 -15.04 5.56
CA ILE A 397 -2.13 -14.64 6.54
C ILE A 397 -2.31 -15.40 7.85
N LEU A 398 -3.54 -15.46 8.36
CA LEU A 398 -3.85 -16.05 9.66
C LEU A 398 -3.67 -17.58 9.67
N HIS A 399 -4.09 -18.27 8.61
CA HIS A 399 -4.18 -19.74 8.59
C HIS A 399 -3.07 -20.44 7.81
N VAL A 400 -2.34 -19.72 6.96
CA VAL A 400 -1.22 -20.25 6.16
C VAL A 400 0.10 -19.60 6.56
N ALA A 401 0.21 -18.27 6.45
CA ALA A 401 1.49 -17.60 6.64
C ALA A 401 1.96 -17.63 8.10
N MET A 402 1.10 -17.25 9.05
CA MET A 402 1.45 -17.24 10.47
C MET A 402 1.86 -18.63 10.98
N PRO A 403 1.09 -19.72 10.73
CA PRO A 403 1.49 -21.07 11.13
C PRO A 403 2.79 -21.57 10.49
N SER A 404 3.16 -21.07 9.29
CA SER A 404 4.41 -21.42 8.63
C SER A 404 5.62 -20.79 9.32
N LEU A 405 5.49 -19.54 9.74
CA LEU A 405 6.60 -18.78 10.33
C LEU A 405 6.79 -19.07 11.83
N LEU A 406 5.71 -19.40 12.55
CA LEU A 406 5.71 -19.62 14.01
C LEU A 406 6.71 -20.70 14.49
N PRO A 407 6.83 -21.89 13.85
CA PRO A 407 7.78 -22.93 14.26
C PRO A 407 9.25 -22.50 14.15
N LEU A 408 9.53 -21.49 13.33
CA LEU A 408 10.87 -20.95 13.11
C LEU A 408 11.25 -19.85 14.08
N TRP A 409 10.33 -19.43 14.96
CA TRP A 409 10.64 -18.48 16.01
C TRP A 409 11.63 -19.12 16.98
N LYS A 410 12.90 -18.73 16.86
CA LYS A 410 13.98 -19.24 17.71
C LYS A 410 13.87 -18.59 19.09
N HIS A 411 13.26 -19.28 20.05
CA HIS A 411 13.41 -18.93 21.45
C HIS A 411 14.85 -19.23 21.90
N ALA A 412 15.38 -18.45 22.86
CA ALA A 412 16.71 -18.66 23.42
C ALA A 412 16.85 -20.10 23.95
N GLY A 413 17.49 -20.98 23.16
CA GLY A 413 17.68 -22.39 23.47
C GLY A 413 17.02 -23.42 22.52
N SER A 414 16.39 -23.02 21.41
CA SER A 414 15.79 -24.00 20.48
C SER A 414 16.86 -24.79 19.70
N ALA A 415 16.59 -26.08 19.47
CA ALA A 415 17.41 -26.94 18.61
C ALA A 415 17.46 -26.41 17.16
N LYS A 416 18.49 -26.81 16.40
CA LYS A 416 18.58 -26.52 14.96
C LYS A 416 17.32 -27.04 14.26
N VAL A 417 16.58 -26.15 13.62
CA VAL A 417 15.42 -26.49 12.82
C VAL A 417 15.85 -27.37 11.63
N GLU A 418 15.06 -28.39 11.31
CA GLU A 418 15.25 -29.26 10.13
C GLU A 418 15.16 -28.46 8.81
N LYS A 419 15.75 -28.98 7.73
CA LYS A 419 15.82 -28.28 6.42
C LYS A 419 14.45 -28.12 5.71
N GLY A 420 13.50 -29.02 5.99
CA GLY A 420 12.15 -29.01 5.39
C GLY A 420 11.32 -27.77 5.73
N PRO A 421 11.07 -27.44 7.01
CA PRO A 421 10.31 -26.24 7.39
C PRO A 421 10.99 -24.93 6.96
N GLU A 422 12.30 -24.92 6.72
CA GLU A 422 12.99 -23.74 6.18
C GLU A 422 12.58 -23.45 4.72
N ALA A 423 12.47 -24.48 3.87
CA ALA A 423 12.07 -24.32 2.47
C ALA A 423 10.62 -23.81 2.34
N SER A 424 9.70 -24.35 3.14
CA SER A 424 8.30 -23.93 3.14
C SER A 424 8.08 -22.52 3.69
N ALA A 425 8.90 -22.10 4.65
CA ALA A 425 8.89 -20.71 5.10
C ALA A 425 9.51 -19.76 4.07
N LYS A 426 10.54 -20.19 3.31
CA LYS A 426 11.05 -19.42 2.15
C LYS A 426 9.96 -19.23 1.09
N LEU A 427 9.18 -20.28 0.78
CA LEU A 427 8.00 -20.16 -0.08
C LEU A 427 6.99 -19.15 0.49
N THR A 428 6.69 -19.23 1.79
CA THR A 428 5.76 -18.30 2.45
C THR A 428 6.23 -16.86 2.36
N LEU A 429 7.51 -16.59 2.65
CA LEU A 429 8.10 -15.25 2.51
C LEU A 429 8.08 -14.77 1.06
N HIS A 430 8.33 -15.67 0.09
CA HIS A 430 8.22 -15.35 -1.33
C HIS A 430 6.79 -14.94 -1.70
N LEU A 431 5.78 -15.74 -1.34
CA LEU A 431 4.37 -15.45 -1.60
C LEU A 431 3.95 -14.12 -0.94
N LEU A 432 4.29 -13.91 0.33
CA LEU A 432 4.02 -12.65 1.04
C LEU A 432 4.69 -11.46 0.35
N GLY A 433 5.95 -11.60 -0.07
CA GLY A 433 6.65 -10.55 -0.80
C GLY A 433 5.99 -10.22 -2.12
N LYS A 434 5.61 -11.24 -2.91
CA LYS A 434 4.90 -11.04 -4.17
C LYS A 434 3.52 -10.42 -3.98
N ILE A 435 2.81 -10.75 -2.89
CA ILE A 435 1.50 -10.16 -2.59
C ILE A 435 1.61 -8.71 -2.10
N LEU A 436 2.54 -8.43 -1.17
CA LEU A 436 2.62 -7.15 -0.45
C LEU A 436 3.48 -6.08 -1.14
N LEU A 437 4.44 -6.48 -1.98
CA LEU A 437 5.33 -5.58 -2.72
C LEU A 437 4.96 -5.44 -4.19
N PHE A 438 3.85 -6.03 -4.60
CA PHE A 438 3.42 -6.09 -5.98
C PHE A 438 3.26 -4.72 -6.66
N PHE A 439 3.01 -3.68 -5.86
CA PHE A 439 2.79 -2.29 -6.27
C PHE A 439 3.96 -1.65 -7.01
N ASP A 440 5.20 -2.08 -6.73
CA ASP A 440 6.41 -1.50 -7.31
C ASP A 440 6.77 -2.11 -8.67
N TYR A 441 6.04 -3.13 -9.13
CA TYR A 441 6.33 -3.81 -10.39
C TYR A 441 5.81 -3.01 -11.60
N GLN A 442 6.76 -2.45 -12.36
CA GLN A 442 6.53 -1.90 -13.71
C GLN A 442 7.36 -2.65 -14.78
N GLY A 443 7.84 -3.85 -14.45
CA GLY A 443 8.73 -4.65 -15.28
C GLY A 443 8.02 -5.32 -16.48
N PRO A 444 8.79 -5.84 -17.45
CA PRO A 444 8.25 -6.45 -18.67
C PRO A 444 7.29 -7.63 -18.36
N LYS A 445 6.34 -7.83 -19.29
CA LYS A 445 5.11 -8.65 -19.18
C LYS A 445 5.28 -10.14 -18.81
N ASN A 446 6.49 -10.66 -18.68
CA ASN A 446 6.71 -12.13 -18.69
C ASN A 446 6.57 -12.82 -17.33
N ALA A 447 6.27 -12.10 -16.23
CA ALA A 447 6.21 -12.67 -14.88
C ALA A 447 4.95 -12.33 -14.07
N LEU A 448 3.92 -11.72 -14.68
CA LEU A 448 2.82 -11.10 -13.92
C LEU A 448 1.52 -11.92 -13.87
N PRO A 449 0.93 -12.16 -12.67
CA PRO A 449 -0.35 -12.83 -12.43
C PRO A 449 -1.61 -12.33 -13.16
N ALA A 450 -1.62 -11.13 -13.75
CA ALA A 450 -2.86 -10.50 -14.25
C ALA A 450 -2.70 -9.86 -15.64
N LYS A 451 -3.80 -9.82 -16.40
CA LYS A 451 -3.83 -9.35 -17.80
C LYS A 451 -3.84 -7.82 -17.91
N THR A 452 -4.22 -7.10 -16.84
CA THR A 452 -4.36 -5.64 -16.81
C THR A 452 -3.93 -5.03 -15.48
N LYS A 453 -3.47 -3.77 -15.49
CA LYS A 453 -3.18 -2.94 -14.31
C LYS A 453 -4.42 -2.77 -13.43
N GLY A 454 -5.62 -2.70 -14.03
CA GLY A 454 -6.89 -2.77 -13.31
C GLY A 454 -7.03 -4.05 -12.45
N GLU A 455 -6.74 -5.24 -12.97
CA GLU A 455 -6.75 -6.46 -12.16
C GLU A 455 -5.66 -6.45 -11.07
N LEU A 456 -4.47 -5.92 -11.38
CA LEU A 456 -3.41 -5.76 -10.37
C LEU A 456 -3.89 -4.86 -9.20
N SER A 457 -4.68 -3.84 -9.50
CA SER A 457 -5.21 -2.92 -8.50
C SER A 457 -6.28 -3.53 -7.57
N LEU A 458 -6.84 -4.70 -7.92
CA LEU A 458 -7.69 -5.45 -7.00
C LEU A 458 -6.90 -6.08 -5.85
N ILE A 459 -5.68 -6.56 -6.11
CA ILE A 459 -4.75 -7.03 -5.06
C ILE A 459 -4.39 -5.86 -4.15
N CYS A 460 -4.09 -4.71 -4.76
CA CYS A 460 -3.79 -3.48 -4.05
C CYS A 460 -4.89 -3.14 -3.04
N SER A 461 -6.15 -3.19 -3.49
CA SER A 461 -7.30 -2.95 -2.62
C SER A 461 -7.50 -4.01 -1.54
N SER A 462 -7.03 -5.24 -1.75
CA SER A 462 -7.09 -6.30 -0.74
C SER A 462 -6.07 -6.06 0.39
N VAL A 463 -4.87 -5.60 0.04
CA VAL A 463 -3.86 -5.16 1.02
C VAL A 463 -4.33 -3.90 1.76
N ASP A 464 -4.89 -2.93 1.04
CA ASP A 464 -5.49 -1.73 1.65
C ASP A 464 -6.75 -2.06 2.46
N GLY A 465 -7.39 -3.21 2.27
CA GLY A 465 -8.51 -3.69 3.07
C GLY A 465 -8.09 -4.21 4.46
N MET A 466 -6.82 -4.61 4.61
CA MET A 466 -6.34 -5.23 5.85
C MET A 466 -6.44 -4.31 7.05
N VAL A 467 -6.83 -4.90 8.18
CA VAL A 467 -6.82 -4.24 9.50
C VAL A 467 -5.37 -4.02 9.94
N PRO A 468 -5.03 -2.84 10.51
CA PRO A 468 -3.67 -2.55 11.00
C PRO A 468 -3.10 -3.64 11.95
N ASP A 469 -3.96 -4.29 12.73
CA ASP A 469 -3.59 -5.35 13.66
C ASP A 469 -3.07 -6.61 12.96
N ALA A 470 -3.69 -7.00 11.83
CA ALA A 470 -3.24 -8.13 11.03
C ALA A 470 -1.88 -7.82 10.37
N ILE A 471 -1.71 -6.60 9.85
CA ILE A 471 -0.45 -6.13 9.27
C ILE A 471 0.65 -6.15 10.34
N LEU A 472 0.39 -5.57 11.52
CA LEU A 472 1.37 -5.51 12.60
C LEU A 472 1.76 -6.91 13.09
N THR A 473 0.79 -7.81 13.23
CA THR A 473 1.04 -9.21 13.62
C THR A 473 1.96 -9.91 12.62
N LEU A 474 1.72 -9.71 11.32
CA LEU A 474 2.56 -10.25 10.26
C LEU A 474 3.98 -9.64 10.29
N LEU A 475 4.10 -8.32 10.44
CA LEU A 475 5.40 -7.64 10.52
C LEU A 475 6.22 -8.13 11.72
N ILE A 476 5.56 -8.34 12.88
CA ILE A 476 6.19 -8.93 14.05
C ILE A 476 6.63 -10.38 13.74
N ALA A 477 5.78 -11.19 13.11
CA ALA A 477 6.12 -12.57 12.78
C ALA A 477 7.34 -12.68 11.86
N ILE A 478 7.46 -11.80 10.87
CA ILE A 478 8.63 -11.73 9.97
C ILE A 478 9.86 -11.23 10.75
N LEU A 479 9.70 -10.23 11.61
CA LEU A 479 10.79 -9.71 12.45
C LEU A 479 11.37 -10.79 13.39
N MET A 480 10.53 -11.69 13.91
CA MET A 480 10.95 -12.76 14.82
C MET A 480 11.76 -13.89 14.14
N LEU A 481 11.89 -13.87 12.81
CA LEU A 481 12.78 -14.78 12.06
C LEU A 481 14.23 -14.30 12.03
N ASP A 482 14.50 -13.05 12.42
CA ASP A 482 15.85 -12.49 12.52
C ASP A 482 16.61 -13.12 13.70
N ASP A 483 17.65 -13.91 13.40
CA ASP A 483 18.51 -14.59 14.38
C ASP A 483 19.56 -13.65 14.98
N SER A 484 19.56 -12.37 14.62
CA SER A 484 20.34 -11.38 15.36
C SER A 484 19.73 -11.18 16.75
N LYS A 485 20.19 -12.03 17.69
CA LYS A 485 20.65 -11.47 18.97
C LYS A 485 21.37 -10.18 18.61
N VAL A 486 21.10 -9.12 19.34
CA VAL A 486 21.84 -7.85 19.29
C VAL A 486 23.34 -8.14 19.55
N GLN A 487 24.02 -8.75 18.59
CA GLN A 487 25.43 -9.08 18.58
C GLN A 487 26.07 -7.88 17.92
N GLU A 488 26.59 -7.03 18.80
CA GLU A 488 27.78 -6.21 18.60
C GLU A 488 28.20 -6.05 17.13
N LEU A 489 27.96 -4.84 16.63
CA LEU A 489 28.51 -4.24 15.42
C LEU A 489 30.04 -4.39 15.33
N LYS A 490 30.53 -5.59 15.01
CA LYS A 490 31.94 -5.88 14.71
C LYS A 490 32.10 -6.97 13.65
N SER A 491 31.53 -6.74 12.47
CA SER A 491 32.07 -7.25 11.21
C SER A 491 31.60 -6.35 10.07
N LYS A 492 32.37 -5.30 9.80
CA LYS A 492 33.13 -5.13 8.55
C LYS A 492 32.31 -5.35 7.28
N GLU A 493 31.95 -4.21 6.68
CA GLU A 493 32.17 -3.87 5.26
C GLU A 493 31.86 -4.98 4.24
N ASN A 494 30.65 -4.89 3.65
CA ASN A 494 30.28 -5.17 2.25
C ASN A 494 28.81 -5.65 2.11
N PHE A 495 27.85 -4.81 2.52
CA PHE A 495 26.42 -4.97 2.17
C PHE A 495 25.98 -3.86 1.21
N ASP A 496 26.77 -3.61 0.17
CA ASP A 496 26.42 -2.70 -0.93
C ASP A 496 25.85 -3.49 -2.11
N THR A 497 24.76 -4.21 -1.88
CA THR A 497 23.90 -4.67 -2.97
C THR A 497 22.47 -4.27 -2.63
N LYS A 498 22.16 -3.00 -2.94
CA LYS A 498 20.80 -2.44 -2.83
C LYS A 498 19.84 -3.28 -3.66
N ARG A 499 19.00 -4.10 -3.02
CA ARG A 499 17.88 -4.76 -3.68
C ARG A 499 16.67 -3.85 -3.62
N SER A 500 16.22 -3.37 -4.79
CA SER A 500 14.95 -2.67 -4.91
C SER A 500 13.78 -3.66 -4.80
N ALA A 501 12.59 -3.18 -4.42
CA ALA A 501 11.36 -3.99 -4.46
C ALA A 501 11.15 -4.61 -5.84
N LYS A 502 11.49 -3.88 -6.91
CA LYS A 502 11.52 -4.38 -8.29
C LYS A 502 12.42 -5.60 -8.45
N GLN A 503 13.65 -5.55 -7.96
CA GLN A 503 14.59 -6.68 -8.04
C GLN A 503 14.14 -7.89 -7.20
N PHE A 504 13.51 -7.67 -6.04
CA PHE A 504 12.96 -8.77 -5.23
C PHE A 504 11.76 -9.44 -5.93
N VAL A 505 10.93 -8.66 -6.64
CA VAL A 505 9.80 -9.19 -7.43
C VAL A 505 10.27 -9.74 -8.79
N GLU A 506 11.42 -9.35 -9.31
CA GLU A 506 12.00 -9.87 -10.57
C GLU A 506 12.95 -11.06 -10.35
N GLU A 507 13.29 -11.43 -9.11
CA GLU A 507 14.20 -12.55 -8.86
C GLU A 507 13.65 -13.87 -9.42
N ASP A 508 14.33 -14.36 -10.47
CA ASP A 508 14.19 -15.71 -10.98
C ASP A 508 14.61 -16.72 -9.91
N THR A 509 13.85 -17.81 -9.89
CA THR A 509 13.92 -18.99 -9.01
C THR A 509 15.33 -19.51 -8.71
N ASN A 510 16.31 -19.24 -9.58
CA ASN A 510 17.67 -19.77 -9.50
C ASN A 510 18.62 -19.02 -8.53
N THR A 511 18.28 -17.82 -8.05
CA THR A 511 19.18 -17.03 -7.16
C THR A 511 18.78 -17.02 -5.68
N ALA A 512 17.55 -17.43 -5.36
CA ALA A 512 17.00 -17.43 -4.00
C ALA A 512 17.56 -18.55 -3.10
N GLY A 513 18.05 -19.65 -3.69
CA GLY A 513 18.44 -20.88 -2.98
C GLY A 513 19.60 -20.77 -1.99
N ASN A 514 20.44 -19.73 -2.07
CA ASN A 514 21.63 -19.57 -1.21
C ASN A 514 21.48 -18.53 -0.08
N SER A 515 20.32 -17.90 0.07
CA SER A 515 20.10 -16.89 1.11
C SER A 515 19.59 -17.51 2.42
N ASP A 516 20.13 -17.03 3.54
CA ASP A 516 19.66 -17.38 4.88
C ASP A 516 18.26 -16.79 5.10
N ILE A 517 17.35 -17.57 5.70
CA ILE A 517 15.94 -17.17 5.91
C ILE A 517 15.81 -15.88 6.73
N GLY A 518 16.71 -15.66 7.69
CA GLY A 518 16.73 -14.41 8.45
C GLY A 518 17.04 -13.21 7.56
N SER A 519 17.96 -13.36 6.60
CA SER A 519 18.32 -12.29 5.68
C SER A 519 17.20 -11.93 4.71
N THR A 520 16.47 -12.93 4.19
CA THR A 520 15.32 -12.69 3.31
C THR A 520 14.15 -12.08 4.08
N ALA A 521 13.90 -12.52 5.32
CA ALA A 521 12.87 -11.96 6.19
C ALA A 521 13.12 -10.47 6.50
N ILE A 522 14.35 -10.08 6.86
CA ILE A 522 14.70 -8.68 7.12
C ILE A 522 14.56 -7.84 5.85
N GLN A 523 15.06 -8.33 4.71
CA GLN A 523 14.92 -7.63 3.43
C GLN A 523 13.45 -7.40 3.09
N LEU A 524 12.62 -8.44 3.21
CA LEU A 524 11.19 -8.35 2.99
C LEU A 524 10.52 -7.36 3.95
N LEU A 525 10.86 -7.41 5.23
CA LEU A 525 10.34 -6.51 6.26
C LEU A 525 10.66 -5.05 5.95
N GLU A 526 11.89 -4.76 5.55
CA GLU A 526 12.31 -3.42 5.14
C GLU A 526 11.55 -2.96 3.90
N LEU A 527 11.40 -3.83 2.89
CA LEU A 527 10.68 -3.50 1.66
C LEU A 527 9.19 -3.23 1.92
N ILE A 528 8.53 -4.00 2.80
CA ILE A 528 7.12 -3.78 3.16
C ILE A 528 6.97 -2.47 3.91
N CYS A 529 7.86 -2.20 4.87
CA CYS A 529 7.83 -0.95 5.63
C CYS A 529 8.17 0.29 4.78
N ARG A 530 8.88 0.11 3.66
CA ARG A 530 9.12 1.16 2.65
C ARG A 530 7.87 1.61 1.92
N GLN A 531 6.86 0.75 1.80
CA GLN A 531 5.64 1.07 1.06
C GLN A 531 4.85 2.21 1.74
N GLU A 532 4.30 3.11 0.93
CA GLU A 532 3.51 4.24 1.40
C GLU A 532 2.19 3.80 2.07
N TRP A 533 1.58 2.70 1.58
CA TRP A 533 0.36 2.15 2.18
C TRP A 533 0.58 1.71 3.63
N THR A 534 1.76 1.15 3.97
CA THR A 534 2.11 0.73 5.32
C THR A 534 2.11 1.94 6.27
N LYS A 535 2.78 3.04 5.89
CA LYS A 535 2.78 4.29 6.66
C LYS A 535 1.36 4.81 6.90
N ARG A 536 0.55 4.90 5.83
CA ARG A 536 -0.82 5.43 5.89
C ARG A 536 -1.70 4.65 6.88
N LYS A 537 -1.52 3.33 6.96
CA LYS A 537 -2.26 2.46 7.89
C LYS A 537 -1.95 2.73 9.36
N PHE A 538 -0.69 3.01 9.68
CA PHE A 538 -0.27 3.23 11.07
C PHE A 538 -0.34 4.70 11.52
N LEU A 539 -0.33 5.67 10.59
CA LEU A 539 -0.37 7.11 10.87
C LEU A 539 -1.56 7.54 11.75
N HIS A 540 -2.71 6.88 11.57
CA HIS A 540 -3.95 7.21 12.28
C HIS A 540 -4.30 6.23 13.42
N SER A 541 -3.43 5.26 13.71
CA SER A 541 -3.70 4.26 14.74
C SER A 541 -3.51 4.83 16.15
N THR A 542 -4.58 4.90 16.95
CA THR A 542 -4.55 5.50 18.29
C THR A 542 -3.94 4.59 19.35
N ASP A 543 -4.02 3.28 19.16
CA ASP A 543 -3.62 2.29 20.18
C ASP A 543 -2.45 1.43 19.70
N LEU A 544 -1.59 1.95 18.81
CA LEU A 544 -0.39 1.24 18.33
C LEU A 544 0.49 0.74 19.50
N PHE A 545 0.58 1.52 20.57
CA PHE A 545 1.39 1.26 21.76
C PHE A 545 0.72 0.34 22.79
N ASP A 546 -0.35 -0.36 22.43
CA ASP A 546 -0.99 -1.32 23.34
C ASP A 546 -0.10 -2.56 23.59
N PRO A 547 -0.20 -3.18 24.78
CA PRO A 547 0.58 -4.38 25.13
C PRO A 547 0.20 -5.61 24.30
N LYS A 548 -0.91 -5.58 23.57
CA LYS A 548 -1.31 -6.63 22.62
C LYS A 548 -0.81 -6.36 21.19
N ARG A 549 -0.24 -5.17 20.92
CA ARG A 549 0.19 -4.69 19.61
C ARG A 549 1.71 -4.52 19.55
N LEU A 550 2.23 -3.30 19.47
CA LEU A 550 3.68 -3.07 19.31
C LEU A 550 4.46 -3.37 20.60
N LEU A 551 3.83 -3.20 21.77
CA LEU A 551 4.42 -3.55 23.07
C LEU A 551 4.13 -5.00 23.48
N ASN A 552 3.92 -5.88 22.50
CA ASN A 552 3.74 -7.30 22.73
C ASN A 552 4.94 -7.89 23.48
N PRO A 553 4.73 -8.71 24.54
CA PRO A 553 5.81 -9.33 25.30
C PRO A 553 6.73 -10.23 24.45
N LEU A 554 6.32 -10.64 23.26
CA LEU A 554 7.15 -11.39 22.32
C LEU A 554 8.27 -10.54 21.70
N VAL A 555 8.13 -9.21 21.68
CA VAL A 555 9.05 -8.28 21.03
C VAL A 555 9.83 -7.49 22.07
N ASN A 556 11.16 -7.47 21.96
CA ASN A 556 12.00 -6.69 22.87
C ASN A 556 11.89 -5.17 22.60
N GLN A 557 12.25 -4.35 23.60
CA GLN A 557 12.16 -2.88 23.49
C GLN A 557 12.89 -2.31 22.25
N THR A 558 14.06 -2.85 21.93
CA THR A 558 14.87 -2.45 20.75
C THR A 558 14.24 -2.88 19.44
N GLN A 559 13.66 -4.09 19.38
CA GLN A 559 12.96 -4.60 18.21
C GLN A 559 11.69 -3.78 17.92
N ALA A 560 10.92 -3.43 18.96
CA ALA A 560 9.75 -2.57 18.83
C ALA A 560 10.11 -1.16 18.32
N GLN A 561 11.23 -0.59 18.80
CA GLN A 561 11.76 0.68 18.32
C GLN A 561 12.22 0.59 16.85
N ARG A 562 12.95 -0.47 16.48
CA ARG A 562 13.39 -0.71 15.09
C ARG A 562 12.18 -0.84 14.16
N LEU A 563 11.18 -1.63 14.54
CA LEU A 563 9.97 -1.83 13.75
C LEU A 563 9.18 -0.54 13.57
N LEU A 564 8.94 0.22 14.64
CA LEU A 564 8.28 1.52 14.54
C LEU A 564 9.02 2.44 13.57
N ARG A 565 10.35 2.48 13.64
CA ARG A 565 11.16 3.33 12.77
C ARG A 565 11.17 2.85 11.33
N MET A 566 11.19 1.55 11.08
CA MET A 566 11.04 1.00 9.73
C MET A 566 9.69 1.43 9.15
N ILE A 567 8.59 1.31 9.91
CA ILE A 567 7.25 1.73 9.48
C ILE A 567 7.19 3.24 9.22
N THR A 568 7.78 4.06 10.09
CA THR A 568 7.56 5.52 10.10
C THR A 568 8.61 6.35 9.37
N ARG A 569 9.85 5.87 9.23
CA ARG A 569 11.00 6.58 8.63
C ARG A 569 11.60 5.85 7.43
N SER A 570 10.78 5.18 6.62
CA SER A 570 11.29 4.33 5.56
C SER A 570 12.00 5.06 4.40
N ASP A 571 11.87 6.40 4.31
CA ASP A 571 12.49 7.20 3.24
C ASP A 571 13.95 7.59 3.54
N SER A 572 14.45 7.37 4.77
CA SER A 572 15.79 7.80 5.20
C SER A 572 16.58 6.69 5.90
N GLU A 573 17.18 5.80 5.10
CA GLU A 573 18.10 4.75 5.59
C GLU A 573 19.27 5.32 6.41
N ILE A 574 19.75 6.51 6.06
CA ILE A 574 20.85 7.19 6.76
C ILE A 574 20.43 7.50 8.20
N LEU A 575 19.21 7.98 8.41
CA LEU A 575 18.68 8.25 9.74
C LEU A 575 18.47 6.95 10.53
N LEU A 576 17.93 5.89 9.89
CA LEU A 576 17.77 4.58 10.52
C LEU A 576 19.11 4.05 11.06
N LYS A 577 20.17 4.03 10.24
CA LYS A 577 21.52 3.62 10.67
C LYS A 577 22.09 4.51 11.79
N LYS A 578 21.81 5.82 11.77
CA LYS A 578 22.20 6.76 12.85
C LYS A 578 21.46 6.48 14.15
N PHE A 579 20.21 6.02 14.09
CA PHE A 579 19.43 5.66 15.28
C PHE A 579 19.82 4.29 15.84
N ASP A 580 20.09 3.32 14.98
CA ASP A 580 20.50 1.96 15.38
C ASP A 580 21.88 1.93 16.06
N SER A 581 22.74 2.90 15.75
CA SER A 581 24.05 3.09 16.41
C SER A 581 23.98 3.77 17.78
N CYS A 582 22.80 4.21 18.25
CA CYS A 582 22.68 4.85 19.57
C CYS A 582 22.78 3.82 20.68
N THR A 583 23.70 4.04 21.62
CA THR A 583 23.92 3.11 22.74
C THR A 583 23.12 3.50 23.97
N THR A 584 22.77 4.78 24.11
CA THR A 584 21.99 5.29 25.24
C THR A 584 20.67 5.93 24.82
N LYS A 585 19.67 5.90 25.71
CA LYS A 585 18.39 6.62 25.51
C LYS A 585 18.62 8.14 25.33
N LYS A 586 19.64 8.72 25.96
CA LYS A 586 20.01 10.15 25.81
C LYS A 586 20.49 10.47 24.39
N GLU A 587 21.43 9.70 23.86
CA GLU A 587 21.93 9.88 22.48
C GLU A 587 20.80 9.80 21.47
N LEU A 588 19.91 8.82 21.66
CA LEU A 588 18.75 8.62 20.81
C LEU A 588 17.80 9.83 20.87
N ILE A 589 17.46 10.33 22.06
CA ILE A 589 16.61 11.53 22.22
C ILE A 589 17.26 12.76 21.58
N SER A 590 18.56 12.98 21.80
CA SER A 590 19.29 14.10 21.17
C SER A 590 19.18 14.02 19.65
N LYS A 591 19.49 12.86 19.05
CA LYS A 591 19.39 12.69 17.59
C LYS A 591 17.96 12.84 17.06
N VAL A 592 16.94 12.41 17.81
CA VAL A 592 15.52 12.63 17.43
C VAL A 592 15.21 14.13 17.37
N LEU A 593 15.68 14.89 18.36
CA LEU A 593 15.46 16.34 18.42
C LEU A 593 16.29 17.10 17.38
N ASP A 594 17.54 16.70 17.14
CA ASP A 594 18.44 17.34 16.17
C ASP A 594 18.00 17.10 14.72
N SER A 595 17.27 16.01 14.46
CA SER A 595 16.77 15.67 13.13
C SER A 595 15.36 16.18 12.85
N LEU A 596 14.75 17.01 13.71
CA LEU A 596 13.37 17.47 13.52
C LEU A 596 13.18 18.30 12.25
N THR A 597 12.19 17.91 11.46
CA THR A 597 11.66 18.65 10.31
C THR A 597 10.12 18.65 10.38
N ILE A 598 9.46 19.53 9.62
CA ILE A 598 7.99 19.56 9.57
C ILE A 598 7.44 18.18 9.18
N MET A 599 8.11 17.50 8.25
CA MET A 599 7.68 16.21 7.70
C MET A 599 7.83 15.05 8.69
N ASN A 600 8.78 15.12 9.62
CA ASN A 600 9.04 14.04 10.57
C ASN A 600 8.56 14.31 12.00
N LEU A 601 7.91 15.46 12.25
CA LEU A 601 7.44 15.86 13.57
C LEU A 601 6.57 14.79 14.25
N TRP A 602 5.62 14.23 13.50
CA TRP A 602 4.73 13.16 14.00
C TRP A 602 5.51 11.87 14.27
N VAL A 603 6.50 11.54 13.44
CA VAL A 603 7.33 10.34 13.62
C VAL A 603 8.19 10.46 14.88
N SER A 604 8.81 11.61 15.08
CA SER A 604 9.60 11.92 16.27
C SER A 604 8.74 11.94 17.54
N GLN A 605 7.47 12.36 17.43
CA GLN A 605 6.50 12.22 18.52
C GLN A 605 6.25 10.75 18.87
N MET A 606 6.02 9.89 17.87
CA MET A 606 5.80 8.45 18.08
C MET A 606 6.99 7.77 18.76
N ASP A 607 8.23 8.11 18.39
CA ASP A 607 9.43 7.59 19.07
C ASP A 607 9.44 7.93 20.56
N LEU A 608 9.21 9.20 20.90
CA LEU A 608 9.23 9.66 22.29
C LEU A 608 8.08 9.03 23.10
N GLN A 609 6.89 8.90 22.48
CA GLN A 609 5.76 8.21 23.11
C GLN A 609 6.05 6.72 23.34
N LEU A 610 6.69 6.03 22.39
CA LEU A 610 7.11 4.64 22.56
C LEU A 610 8.08 4.49 23.74
N LEU A 611 9.11 5.34 23.83
CA LEU A 611 10.06 5.32 24.93
C LEU A 611 9.38 5.53 26.28
N LEU A 612 8.44 6.48 26.37
CA LEU A 612 7.68 6.75 27.59
C LEU A 612 6.80 5.56 27.98
N LYS A 613 6.15 4.91 27.02
CA LYS A 613 5.29 3.75 27.27
C LYS A 613 6.09 2.51 27.68
N GLN A 614 7.26 2.28 27.10
CA GLN A 614 8.15 1.17 27.46
C GLN A 614 8.64 1.22 28.91
N VAL A 615 8.66 2.42 29.51
CA VAL A 615 9.14 2.67 30.87
C VAL A 615 8.00 2.92 31.86
N ALA A 616 6.74 2.92 31.41
CA ALA A 616 5.58 3.28 32.23
C ALA A 616 5.41 2.41 33.50
N ASN A 617 5.92 1.18 33.50
CA ASN A 617 5.84 0.26 34.64
C ASN A 617 6.90 0.54 35.73
N SER A 618 7.93 1.35 35.46
CA SER A 618 9.01 1.68 36.40
C SER A 618 9.02 3.19 36.70
N GLN A 619 8.56 3.57 37.89
CA GLN A 619 8.47 4.98 38.28
C GLN A 619 9.82 5.71 38.22
N SER A 620 10.90 5.09 38.71
CA SER A 620 12.24 5.70 38.74
C SER A 620 12.81 5.92 37.33
N GLU A 621 12.71 4.92 36.46
CA GLU A 621 13.18 5.05 35.08
C GLU A 621 12.33 6.03 34.27
N SER A 622 11.02 6.11 34.55
CA SER A 622 10.11 7.03 33.84
C SER A 622 10.49 8.48 34.15
N LEU A 623 10.76 8.79 35.42
CA LEU A 623 11.24 10.11 35.84
C LEU A 623 12.60 10.44 35.21
N HIS A 624 13.54 9.49 35.20
CA HIS A 624 14.85 9.69 34.57
C HIS A 624 14.73 9.95 33.06
N LEU A 625 13.85 9.24 32.37
CA LEU A 625 13.60 9.43 30.94
C LEU A 625 13.00 10.82 30.66
N VAL A 626 11.98 11.23 31.43
CA VAL A 626 11.36 12.55 31.30
C VAL A 626 12.37 13.67 31.59
N ASP A 627 13.25 13.48 32.59
CA ASP A 627 14.35 14.40 32.88
C ASP A 627 15.34 14.49 31.71
N THR A 628 15.63 13.36 31.07
CA THR A 628 16.51 13.31 29.90
C THR A 628 15.89 14.03 28.72
N ILE A 629 14.60 13.82 28.44
CA ILE A 629 13.84 14.55 27.41
C ILE A 629 13.91 16.05 27.69
N ALA A 630 13.61 16.47 28.92
CA ALA A 630 13.64 17.88 29.29
C ALA A 630 15.03 18.51 29.10
N LYS A 631 16.09 17.84 29.54
CA LYS A 631 17.48 18.31 29.35
C LYS A 631 17.86 18.41 27.87
N SER A 632 17.57 17.38 27.08
CA SER A 632 17.91 17.37 25.65
C SER A 632 17.08 18.38 24.85
N CYS A 633 15.81 18.63 25.20
CA CYS A 633 15.04 19.73 24.62
C CYS A 633 15.73 21.08 24.87
N MET A 634 16.31 21.29 26.05
CA MET A 634 17.04 22.51 26.35
C MET A 634 18.39 22.59 25.63
N GLU A 635 19.08 21.47 25.43
CA GLU A 635 20.34 21.40 24.68
C GLU A 635 20.17 21.90 23.24
N VAL A 636 19.02 21.67 22.58
CA VAL A 636 18.72 22.17 21.22
C VAL A 636 18.76 23.70 21.11
N PHE A 637 18.46 24.43 22.20
CA PHE A 637 18.47 25.89 22.21
C PHE A 637 19.85 26.49 22.54
N GLN A 638 20.85 25.70 22.92
CA GLN A 638 22.19 26.18 23.30
C GLN A 638 23.10 26.55 22.11
N PRO A 639 23.17 25.79 20.99
CA PRO A 639 24.07 26.08 19.87
C PRO A 639 23.75 27.38 19.11
N GLN A 640 22.50 27.85 19.13
CA GLN A 640 22.10 29.04 18.37
C GLN A 640 22.41 30.36 19.09
N ALA A 641 22.73 30.31 20.39
CA ALA A 641 23.22 31.49 21.12
C ALA A 641 24.65 31.89 20.73
N THR A 642 25.40 31.01 20.04
CA THR A 642 26.79 31.25 19.60
C THR A 642 26.93 31.66 18.13
N PHE A 643 25.94 31.39 17.27
CA PHE A 643 26.04 31.67 15.82
C PHE A 643 25.70 33.13 15.43
N SER A 644 25.36 33.99 16.39
CA SER A 644 25.02 35.40 16.13
C SER A 644 26.24 36.32 15.89
N PHE A 645 27.46 35.80 15.80
CA PHE A 645 28.69 36.60 15.71
C PHE A 645 29.69 36.08 14.65
N GLY A 646 29.21 35.89 13.42
CA GLY A 646 30.09 36.00 12.24
C GLY A 646 30.06 37.45 11.76
N GLU A 647 31.22 38.10 11.65
CA GLU A 647 31.35 39.43 11.06
C GLU A 647 30.69 39.46 9.66
N PRO A 648 30.01 40.55 9.28
CA PRO A 648 29.51 40.68 7.91
C PRO A 648 30.73 40.92 7.02
N SER A 649 31.17 39.90 6.29
CA SER A 649 31.99 40.12 5.11
C SER A 649 31.11 40.82 4.08
N ASP A 650 31.40 42.09 3.82
CA ASP A 650 30.87 42.86 2.70
C ASP A 650 31.12 42.11 1.39
N ASP A 651 30.19 41.25 0.96
CA ASP A 651 29.96 40.99 -0.44
C ASP A 651 28.54 40.44 -0.69
N LYS A 652 27.87 41.18 -1.58
CA LYS A 652 26.55 41.03 -2.18
C LYS A 652 26.05 39.58 -2.30
N ASP A 653 24.85 39.33 -1.78
CA ASP A 653 23.83 38.52 -2.45
C ASP A 653 22.44 38.76 -1.82
N GLU A 654 21.76 39.83 -2.24
CA GLU A 654 20.33 40.06 -1.96
C GLU A 654 19.42 38.93 -2.52
N ASN A 655 19.97 38.00 -3.31
CA ASN A 655 19.27 36.84 -3.87
C ASN A 655 19.21 35.63 -2.93
N ALA A 656 19.87 35.64 -1.76
CA ALA A 656 19.78 34.53 -0.79
C ALA A 656 18.45 34.50 -0.03
N TYR A 657 17.82 35.66 0.19
CA TYR A 657 16.56 35.76 0.96
C TYR A 657 15.33 35.22 0.21
N LEU A 658 15.38 35.13 -1.13
CA LEU A 658 14.28 34.55 -1.92
C LEU A 658 14.45 33.06 -2.22
N ASN A 659 15.63 32.48 -1.95
CA ASN A 659 15.88 31.04 -2.07
C ASN A 659 15.64 30.25 -0.76
N ALA A 660 15.46 30.93 0.37
CA ALA A 660 15.21 30.35 1.70
C ALA A 660 13.75 29.89 1.93
N LEU A 661 13.05 29.44 0.87
CA LEU A 661 11.65 28.99 0.92
C LEU A 661 11.53 27.46 0.75
N SER A 662 12.60 26.71 1.07
CA SER A 662 12.48 25.26 1.22
C SER A 662 11.99 24.94 2.64
N PHE A 663 10.92 24.16 2.77
CA PHE A 663 10.37 23.74 4.06
C PHE A 663 11.36 22.94 4.94
N ASP A 664 12.48 22.48 4.36
CA ASP A 664 13.53 21.68 5.01
C ASP A 664 14.61 22.52 5.72
N GLU A 665 14.62 23.85 5.57
CA GLU A 665 15.61 24.76 6.19
C GLU A 665 15.20 25.29 7.58
N ILE A 666 14.03 24.90 8.09
CA ILE A 666 13.57 25.33 9.41
C ILE A 666 14.40 24.67 10.50
N ALA A 667 15.08 25.47 11.31
CA ALA A 667 15.90 24.96 12.40
C ALA A 667 15.06 24.14 13.41
N PRO A 668 15.58 22.99 13.91
CA PRO A 668 14.86 22.08 14.80
C PRO A 668 14.24 22.74 16.05
N CYS A 669 14.85 23.81 16.57
CA CYS A 669 14.39 24.55 17.74
C CYS A 669 12.95 25.09 17.59
N TRP A 670 12.52 25.43 16.37
CA TRP A 670 11.17 25.89 16.07
C TRP A 670 10.12 24.78 16.20
N LEU A 671 10.55 23.53 16.08
CA LEU A 671 9.69 22.35 16.05
C LEU A 671 9.61 21.64 17.40
N VAL A 672 10.52 21.94 18.34
CA VAL A 672 10.48 21.39 19.71
C VAL A 672 9.18 21.75 20.42
N ALA A 673 8.71 23.00 20.31
CA ALA A 673 7.49 23.43 20.99
C ALA A 673 6.22 22.71 20.46
N PRO A 674 5.98 22.65 19.13
CA PRO A 674 4.95 21.78 18.55
C PRO A 674 5.06 20.31 18.95
N LEU A 675 6.28 19.74 19.00
CA LEU A 675 6.49 18.35 19.40
C LEU A 675 6.04 18.10 20.85
N ILE A 676 6.52 18.91 21.78
CA ILE A 676 6.22 18.78 23.22
C ILE A 676 4.72 18.97 23.50
N SER A 677 4.04 19.85 22.75
CA SER A 677 2.58 20.04 22.87
C SER A 677 1.76 18.75 22.68
N ARG A 678 2.32 17.78 21.93
CA ARG A 678 1.68 16.50 21.59
C ARG A 678 2.14 15.34 22.48
N LEU A 679 2.99 15.61 23.48
CA LEU A 679 3.37 14.65 24.51
C LEU A 679 2.49 14.79 25.76
N PRO A 680 2.43 13.77 26.64
CA PRO A 680 1.64 13.83 27.88
C PRO A 680 1.96 15.05 28.75
N SER A 681 0.96 15.56 29.48
CA SER A 681 1.08 16.77 30.30
C SER A 681 2.23 16.72 31.32
N PHE A 682 2.51 15.56 31.92
CA PHE A 682 3.63 15.41 32.85
C PHE A 682 5.01 15.68 32.22
N VAL A 683 5.17 15.42 30.91
CA VAL A 683 6.39 15.75 30.17
C VAL A 683 6.48 17.26 30.01
N GLN A 684 5.39 17.89 29.56
CA GLN A 684 5.32 19.35 29.37
C GLN A 684 5.67 20.11 30.66
N GLY A 685 5.10 19.68 31.79
CA GLY A 685 5.41 20.25 33.10
C GLY A 685 6.89 20.08 33.51
N ARG A 686 7.56 19.00 33.11
CA ARG A 686 8.99 18.80 33.42
C ARG A 686 9.90 19.59 32.48
N VAL A 687 9.55 19.70 31.20
CA VAL A 687 10.23 20.60 30.25
C VAL A 687 10.14 22.05 30.73
N LEU A 688 8.98 22.46 31.24
CA LEU A 688 8.80 23.79 31.83
C LEU A 688 9.75 24.02 33.03
N LYS A 689 9.85 23.07 33.97
CA LYS A 689 10.82 23.17 35.09
C LYS A 689 12.25 23.31 34.60
N ALA A 690 12.65 22.55 33.58
CA ALA A 690 13.99 22.63 33.02
C ALA A 690 14.24 24.00 32.36
N ALA A 691 13.26 24.52 31.60
CA ALA A 691 13.33 25.86 31.01
C ALA A 691 13.45 26.96 32.08
N VAL A 692 12.65 26.88 33.16
CA VAL A 692 12.72 27.79 34.31
C VAL A 692 14.11 27.73 34.98
N SER A 693 14.66 26.53 35.20
CA SER A 693 15.99 26.39 35.82
C SER A 693 17.11 26.98 34.96
N ILE A 694 16.99 26.96 33.63
CA ILE A 694 17.96 27.58 32.72
C ILE A 694 17.83 29.09 32.75
N LEU A 695 16.61 29.62 32.83
CA LEU A 695 16.39 31.03 33.05
C LEU A 695 17.08 31.49 34.35
N GLU A 696 16.96 30.73 35.44
CA GLU A 696 17.66 31.03 36.70
C GLU A 696 19.19 30.95 36.57
N ASN A 697 19.72 29.97 35.85
CA ASN A 697 21.16 29.72 35.71
C ASN A 697 21.86 30.54 34.62
N CYS A 698 21.13 31.16 33.69
CA CYS A 698 21.68 31.95 32.57
C CYS A 698 22.45 33.21 33.01
N GLN A 699 22.43 33.55 34.29
CA GLN A 699 23.28 34.61 34.83
C GLN A 699 24.67 34.12 35.25
N ALA A 700 24.81 32.90 35.79
CA ALA A 700 26.11 32.36 36.23
C ALA A 700 27.12 32.13 35.08
N ARG A 701 26.62 32.01 33.84
CA ARG A 701 27.46 31.96 32.62
C ARG A 701 27.84 33.34 32.06
N ARG A 702 27.08 34.39 32.37
CA ARG A 702 27.39 35.77 31.91
C ARG A 702 28.65 36.32 32.57
N ASP A 703 28.99 35.84 33.77
CA ASP A 703 30.16 36.31 34.52
C ASP A 703 31.52 35.89 33.89
N ARG A 704 31.55 35.00 32.90
CA ARG A 704 32.80 34.57 32.24
C ARG A 704 33.10 35.25 30.89
N ASN A 705 32.10 35.81 30.22
CA ASN A 705 32.28 36.44 28.90
C ASN A 705 31.72 37.87 28.92
N LEU A 706 32.57 38.82 29.30
CA LEU A 706 32.29 40.26 29.42
C LEU A 706 31.80 40.95 28.12
N PHE A 707 31.73 40.25 26.98
CA PHE A 707 31.30 40.80 25.68
C PHE A 707 29.98 40.23 25.13
N ALA A 708 29.27 39.35 25.83
CA ALA A 708 27.96 38.83 25.39
C ALA A 708 26.79 39.55 26.07
N GLN A 709 26.62 40.85 25.80
CA GLN A 709 25.64 41.70 26.49
C GLN A 709 24.21 41.73 25.89
N SER A 710 23.87 40.97 24.84
CA SER A 710 22.65 41.28 24.06
C SER A 710 21.76 40.13 23.55
N SER A 711 21.77 38.92 24.12
CA SER A 711 20.72 37.94 23.81
C SER A 711 20.26 37.15 25.05
N SER A 712 19.18 37.62 25.69
CA SER A 712 18.45 36.79 26.65
C SER A 712 17.75 35.65 25.90
N LEU A 713 17.69 34.44 26.47
CA LEU A 713 16.87 33.35 25.90
C LEU A 713 15.39 33.72 25.81
N LEU A 714 14.92 34.70 26.58
CA LEU A 714 13.57 35.26 26.48
C LEU A 714 13.36 36.10 25.21
N ALA A 715 14.41 36.63 24.61
CA ALA A 715 14.37 37.27 23.30
C ALA A 715 14.38 36.23 22.15
N HIS A 716 14.65 34.95 22.45
CA HIS A 716 14.62 33.87 21.48
C HIS A 716 13.19 33.35 21.29
N GLN A 717 12.51 33.80 20.24
CA GLN A 717 11.11 33.49 19.94
C GLN A 717 10.76 31.98 20.01
N PRO A 718 11.59 31.05 19.50
CA PRO A 718 11.34 29.60 19.64
C PRO A 718 11.29 29.11 21.09
N PHE A 719 12.15 29.66 21.95
CA PHE A 719 12.22 29.29 23.36
C PHE A 719 10.99 29.82 24.11
N LEU A 720 10.57 31.06 23.82
CA LEU A 720 9.35 31.63 24.38
C LEU A 720 8.11 30.82 23.97
N SER A 721 8.02 30.42 22.71
CA SER A 721 6.95 29.55 22.20
C SER A 721 6.88 28.23 22.98
N LEU A 722 8.02 27.60 23.27
CA LEU A 722 8.09 26.39 24.10
C LEU A 722 7.54 26.63 25.52
N VAL A 723 7.95 27.72 26.18
CA VAL A 723 7.47 28.06 27.52
C VAL A 723 5.96 28.29 27.51
N LEU A 724 5.44 29.06 26.56
CA LEU A 724 4.01 29.36 26.46
C LEU A 724 3.16 28.11 26.19
N ILE A 725 3.63 27.21 25.33
CA ILE A 725 2.96 25.93 25.06
C ILE A 725 2.95 25.06 26.32
N CYS A 726 4.09 24.91 27.00
CA CYS A 726 4.17 24.07 28.20
C CYS A 726 3.41 24.65 29.41
N LEU A 727 3.18 25.96 29.46
CA LEU A 727 2.34 26.59 30.49
C LEU A 727 0.86 26.26 30.34
N ARG A 728 0.41 25.92 29.13
CA ARG A 728 -1.00 25.65 28.83
C ARG A 728 -1.44 24.37 29.57
N GLY A 729 -2.15 24.52 30.68
CA GLY A 729 -2.61 23.41 31.52
C GLY A 729 -1.63 22.99 32.63
N GLN A 730 -0.65 23.84 32.99
CA GLN A 730 0.29 23.64 34.10
C GLN A 730 0.18 24.79 35.13
N ASP A 731 -1.02 25.01 35.67
CA ASP A 731 -1.30 26.15 36.56
C ASP A 731 -0.41 26.16 37.82
N ASP A 732 -0.10 24.98 38.38
CA ASP A 732 0.79 24.83 39.55
C ASP A 732 2.22 25.33 39.33
N GLN A 733 2.66 25.40 38.07
CA GLN A 733 4.02 25.81 37.71
C GLN A 733 4.12 27.29 37.33
N ARG A 734 2.97 27.96 37.21
CA ARG A 734 2.87 29.37 36.84
C ARG A 734 3.50 30.28 37.89
N GLU A 735 3.24 30.02 39.17
CA GLU A 735 3.83 30.79 40.27
C GLU A 735 5.36 30.66 40.31
N GLY A 736 5.87 29.45 40.05
CA GLY A 736 7.32 29.20 39.93
C GLY A 736 7.95 30.05 38.83
N LEU A 737 7.41 30.02 37.61
CA LEU A 737 7.90 30.84 36.50
C LEU A 737 7.83 32.34 36.82
N LEU A 738 6.72 32.82 37.39
CA LEU A 738 6.55 34.22 37.78
C LEU A 738 7.59 34.65 38.83
N SER A 739 7.88 33.79 39.81
CA SER A 739 8.90 34.06 40.82
C SER A 739 10.31 34.16 40.22
N SER A 740 10.67 33.28 39.29
CA SER A 740 11.97 33.31 38.60
C SER A 740 12.09 34.54 37.68
N LEU A 741 11.02 34.91 36.96
CA LEU A 741 10.98 36.13 36.15
C LEU A 741 11.07 37.40 37.01
N LEU A 742 10.33 37.45 38.13
CA LEU A 742 10.39 38.54 39.09
C LEU A 742 11.81 38.70 39.62
N LYS A 743 12.45 37.59 40.02
CA LYS A 743 13.85 37.57 40.49
C LYS A 743 14.80 38.11 39.42
N GLN A 744 14.66 37.68 38.16
CA GLN A 744 15.47 38.19 37.06
C GLN A 744 15.29 39.69 36.83
N ILE A 745 14.06 40.20 36.89
CA ILE A 745 13.77 41.63 36.73
C ILE A 745 14.35 42.42 37.91
N GLN A 746 14.16 41.94 39.14
CA GLN A 746 14.72 42.57 40.34
C GLN A 746 16.24 42.64 40.27
N GLU A 747 16.92 41.56 39.89
CA GLU A 747 18.38 41.53 39.72
C GLU A 747 18.86 42.41 38.56
N PHE A 748 18.13 42.46 37.43
CA PHE A 748 18.44 43.37 36.33
C PHE A 748 18.35 44.83 36.77
N VAL A 749 17.29 45.18 37.49
CA VAL A 749 17.10 46.52 38.06
C VAL A 749 18.19 46.85 39.09
N MET A 750 18.63 45.88 39.89
CA MET A 750 19.75 46.07 40.82
C MET A 750 21.08 46.30 40.11
N ARG A 751 21.38 45.59 39.01
CA ARG A 751 22.61 45.81 38.21
C ARG A 751 22.62 47.17 37.52
N VAL A 752 21.48 47.65 37.02
CA VAL A 752 21.39 49.01 36.45
C VAL A 752 21.70 50.07 37.51
N LYS A 753 21.35 49.82 38.77
CA LYS A 753 21.69 50.71 39.90
C LYS A 753 23.14 50.63 40.37
N GLU A 754 23.92 49.62 39.96
CA GLU A 754 25.35 49.50 40.30
C GLU A 754 26.26 50.09 39.20
N VAL A 755 25.71 50.43 38.03
CA VAL A 755 26.43 51.02 36.88
C VAL A 755 26.25 52.55 36.80
N ASP A 756 25.32 53.11 37.58
CA ASP A 756 25.23 54.53 37.93
C ASP A 756 25.93 54.78 39.28
#